data_AF-A0A925TI02-F1
#
_entry.id   AF-A0A925TI02-F1
#
_cell.length_a   1.000
_cell.length_b   1.000
_cell.length_c   1.000
_cell.angle_alpha   90.00
_cell.angle_beta   90.00
_cell.angle_gamma   90.00
#
_symmetry.space_group_name_H-M   'P 1'
#
loop_
_entity.id
_entity.type
_entity.pdbx_description
1 polymer ?
#
loop_
_entity_poly.entity_id
_entity_poly.type
_entity_poly.pdbx_seq_one_letter_code
_entity_poly.pdbx_strand_id
1 'polypeptide(L)'
;MPPLLPPRHDAELPSIAFTRLGFEAREAGFQAARITVTRTHATAPLTVRYTASGTAQPGRDYATLSGRLDFAAGQTEVAIVIEPYNNYRNTRRNEGILLNLTPDPAYTLGSITYTVVTIVHDHTPRHLPPDAHFFAALDLALPALAAVRTAVAAGDYAAARTALAAHFRAPRTPVLPHTLPKPDFTLIEAALKHTYTVFGITHTFSKPIDWSATELTDPNYCWGFNRMEWWQHYTAAFTADPVKNERCARALVAELADWLPSSPVTLAYYPLQPGDRWRHLEVAIRAGFNWPIAFAHLHQSPLLSDDVLVDWIKSFQVHAAHLEVNAELFTNRGSAEAIALYVVGVLFPEFLHSADYIRLGLERMEGMLRHDVMPDGVENEFSPNYHSHVAEGIVKMRRVAVANGRTLTPFLETACVQLFDYLALASEPTFTLPHLNDSCHTNVPHCLHLAADVFPDRADYRWFATRGAEGKPPARTSALFPDAGHAIMRSHWGPDANYALLDAGPFGTSHGHEDCLSLNLSAYGRRALIDCGPYNYEDNHPYRLYSTHSHGKTMPLIDDLDQNRKSALVGRNNTDIRVGELVAPAPHTWDHATPVVWRTSPRYDYAAGSYGAHPDEVWGPQKLRPAHATRHVFLLKPDVWVVNDAVRTHDAQPHAYSGLFQFAPHDAQV
;
A
#
# COMPACT_ATOMS: atom_id res chain seq x y z
N MET A 1 65.37 55.61 41.34
CA MET A 1 64.23 54.66 41.34
C MET A 1 63.37 55.00 40.13
N PRO A 2 63.17 54.08 39.17
CA PRO A 2 62.24 54.31 38.06
C PRO A 2 60.79 54.18 38.56
N PRO A 3 59.82 54.90 37.95
CA PRO A 3 58.44 54.90 38.40
C PRO A 3 57.73 53.58 38.10
N LEU A 4 56.88 53.15 39.05
CA LEU A 4 55.98 52.01 38.93
C LEU A 4 55.00 52.22 37.76
N LEU A 5 54.97 51.26 36.83
CA LEU A 5 53.91 51.13 35.84
C LEU A 5 52.55 50.97 36.55
N PRO A 6 51.48 51.62 36.08
CA PRO A 6 50.14 51.37 36.58
C PRO A 6 49.72 49.92 36.26
N PRO A 7 48.87 49.28 37.10
CA PRO A 7 48.42 47.92 36.87
C PRO A 7 47.65 47.85 35.53
N ARG A 8 47.96 46.83 34.73
CA ARG A 8 47.13 46.46 33.58
C ARG A 8 45.75 46.10 34.13
N HIS A 9 44.73 46.86 33.76
CA HIS A 9 43.36 46.38 33.81
C HIS A 9 43.29 45.22 32.82
N ASP A 10 43.30 43.98 33.31
CA ASP A 10 42.84 42.85 32.50
C ASP A 10 41.39 43.18 32.16
N ALA A 11 41.14 43.50 30.89
CA ALA A 11 39.80 43.82 30.42
C ALA A 11 38.93 42.58 30.67
N GLU A 12 37.89 42.74 31.49
CA GLU A 12 36.95 41.66 31.80
C GLU A 12 36.35 41.13 30.49
N LEU A 13 36.62 39.86 30.19
CA LEU A 13 36.14 39.24 28.96
C LEU A 13 34.60 39.21 28.96
N PRO A 14 33.95 39.44 27.80
CA PRO A 14 32.51 39.25 27.66
C PRO A 14 32.07 37.87 28.16
N SER A 15 31.02 37.80 28.97
CA SER A 15 30.39 36.54 29.40
C SER A 15 29.22 36.23 28.48
N ILE A 16 29.16 35.00 27.94
CA ILE A 16 28.15 34.54 26.98
C ILE A 16 27.27 33.44 27.59
N ALA A 17 25.95 33.62 27.56
CA ALA A 17 25.00 32.63 28.05
C ALA A 17 23.73 32.58 27.21
N PHE A 18 23.05 31.43 27.21
CA PHE A 18 21.64 31.40 26.83
C PHE A 18 20.79 32.07 27.92
N THR A 19 19.61 32.60 27.55
CA THR A 19 18.69 33.20 28.52
C THR A 19 17.93 32.17 29.37
N ARG A 20 17.79 30.94 28.88
CA ARG A 20 17.09 29.83 29.57
C ARG A 20 17.49 28.47 28.99
N LEU A 21 17.13 27.39 29.70
CA LEU A 21 17.47 26.00 29.35
C LEU A 21 16.55 25.33 28.32
N GLY A 22 15.42 25.95 27.96
CA GLY A 22 14.39 25.33 27.15
C GLY A 22 13.70 26.32 26.21
N PHE A 23 13.53 25.92 24.95
CA PHE A 23 12.71 26.62 23.96
C PHE A 23 11.79 25.62 23.24
N GLU A 24 10.69 26.13 22.69
CA GLU A 24 9.77 25.33 21.88
C GLU A 24 9.67 25.95 20.48
N ALA A 25 9.79 25.11 19.47
CA ALA A 25 9.33 25.37 18.10
C ALA A 25 8.13 24.45 17.83
N ARG A 26 7.18 24.86 16.99
CA ARG A 26 6.01 24.03 16.63
C ARG A 26 5.91 23.88 15.12
N GLU A 27 5.75 22.65 14.67
CA GLU A 27 5.57 22.36 13.25
C GLU A 27 4.23 22.88 12.73
N ALA A 28 3.14 22.68 13.48
CA ALA A 28 1.87 23.30 13.10
C ALA A 28 1.92 24.81 13.33
N GLY A 29 1.34 25.54 12.37
CA GLY A 29 1.39 26.99 12.33
C GLY A 29 2.78 27.57 12.09
N PHE A 30 3.80 26.74 11.84
CA PHE A 30 5.16 27.17 11.48
C PHE A 30 5.81 28.09 12.53
N GLN A 31 5.64 27.75 13.81
CA GLN A 31 6.13 28.58 14.91
C GLN A 31 7.62 28.34 15.16
N ALA A 32 8.44 29.31 14.77
CA ALA A 32 9.88 29.28 15.01
C ALA A 32 10.24 29.49 16.49
N ALA A 33 11.30 28.81 16.96
CA ALA A 33 11.94 29.11 18.23
C ALA A 33 13.00 30.21 18.04
N ARG A 34 12.98 31.23 18.88
CA ARG A 34 14.02 32.27 18.96
C ARG A 34 14.84 32.08 20.23
N ILE A 35 16.06 31.57 20.09
CA ILE A 35 16.96 31.23 21.18
C ILE A 35 17.89 32.42 21.42
N THR A 36 17.56 33.22 22.42
CA THR A 36 18.34 34.41 22.77
C THR A 36 19.62 34.02 23.49
N VAL A 37 20.74 34.54 22.98
CA VAL A 37 22.08 34.48 23.57
C VAL A 37 22.45 35.89 24.01
N THR A 38 22.83 36.03 25.28
CA THR A 38 23.23 37.31 25.88
C THR A 38 24.74 37.41 26.00
N ARG A 39 25.22 38.65 26.03
CA ARG A 39 26.62 39.01 26.22
C ARG A 39 26.78 40.19 27.17
N THR A 40 27.72 40.11 28.11
CA THR A 40 28.20 41.27 28.90
C THR A 40 29.37 41.98 28.21
N HIS A 41 29.68 43.23 28.60
CA HIS A 41 30.81 44.01 28.04
C HIS A 41 30.79 44.13 26.49
N ALA A 42 29.66 44.57 25.94
CA ALA A 42 29.41 44.68 24.50
C ALA A 42 30.14 45.85 23.80
N THR A 43 31.40 46.13 24.14
CA THR A 43 32.14 47.31 23.64
C THR A 43 32.69 47.14 22.22
N ALA A 44 32.91 45.91 21.77
CA ALA A 44 33.42 45.56 20.44
C ALA A 44 32.58 44.44 19.79
N PRO A 45 32.68 44.21 18.47
CA PRO A 45 32.07 43.06 17.83
C PRO A 45 32.64 41.74 18.39
N LEU A 46 31.84 40.67 18.41
CA LEU A 46 32.29 39.35 18.88
C LEU A 46 31.57 38.23 18.12
N THR A 47 32.34 37.26 17.64
CA THR A 47 31.80 36.01 17.10
C THR A 47 31.79 34.94 18.18
N VAL A 48 30.62 34.38 18.45
CA VAL A 48 30.39 33.26 19.38
C VAL A 48 30.13 32.00 18.57
N ARG A 49 30.71 30.87 18.99
CA ARG A 49 30.49 29.56 18.35
C ARG A 49 29.60 28.66 19.21
N TYR A 50 28.83 27.81 18.53
CA TYR A 50 27.98 26.80 19.16
C TYR A 50 27.90 25.53 18.32
N THR A 51 27.57 24.42 18.96
CA THR A 51 27.27 23.14 18.30
C THR A 51 25.80 22.78 18.44
N ALA A 52 25.23 22.12 17.42
CA ALA A 52 23.89 21.55 17.45
C ALA A 52 23.98 20.03 17.32
N SER A 53 23.23 19.31 18.15
CA SER A 53 23.09 17.85 18.13
C SER A 53 21.69 17.48 18.64
N GLY A 54 21.29 16.21 18.61
CA GLY A 54 19.99 15.78 19.14
C GLY A 54 19.29 14.78 18.23
N THR A 55 17.99 14.59 18.46
CA THR A 55 17.16 13.68 17.65
C THR A 55 16.64 14.36 16.39
N ALA A 56 16.46 15.69 16.41
CA ALA A 56 16.12 16.47 15.23
C ALA A 56 17.36 16.66 14.33
N GLN A 57 17.22 16.35 13.05
CA GLN A 57 18.25 16.36 12.02
C GLN A 57 18.22 17.66 11.19
N PRO A 58 19.37 18.36 11.04
CA PRO A 58 19.46 19.54 10.18
C PRO A 58 19.26 19.17 8.71
N GLY A 59 18.58 20.02 7.95
CA GLY A 59 18.18 19.79 6.56
C GLY A 59 16.96 18.88 6.39
N ARG A 60 16.51 18.23 7.47
CA ARG A 60 15.32 17.37 7.49
C ARG A 60 14.20 17.94 8.37
N ASP A 61 14.54 18.35 9.60
CA ASP A 61 13.56 18.81 10.61
C ASP A 61 13.62 20.33 10.82
N TYR A 62 14.74 20.96 10.47
CA TYR A 62 14.95 22.40 10.49
C TYR A 62 16.11 22.77 9.54
N ALA A 63 16.22 24.05 9.20
CA ALA A 63 17.32 24.55 8.37
C ALA A 63 18.71 24.30 8.99
N THR A 64 19.70 24.01 8.16
CA THR A 64 21.08 23.81 8.65
C THR A 64 21.59 25.08 9.33
N LEU A 65 21.98 24.95 10.59
CA LEU A 65 22.48 26.07 11.39
C LEU A 65 23.94 26.40 11.05
N SER A 66 24.29 27.69 11.15
CA SER A 66 25.64 28.19 10.84
C SER A 66 26.73 27.77 11.83
N GLY A 67 26.36 27.38 13.05
CA GLY A 67 27.29 27.10 14.16
C GLY A 67 27.99 28.35 14.74
N ARG A 68 27.60 29.56 14.30
CA ARG A 68 28.16 30.83 14.81
C ARG A 68 27.11 31.94 14.93
N LEU A 69 27.37 32.87 15.83
CA LEU A 69 26.59 34.09 16.07
C LEU A 69 27.54 35.29 16.07
N ASP A 70 27.17 36.36 15.37
CA ASP A 70 27.96 37.58 15.32
C ASP A 70 27.25 38.70 16.08
N PHE A 71 27.87 39.19 17.15
CA PHE A 71 27.44 40.39 17.87
C PHE A 71 28.10 41.62 17.27
N ALA A 72 27.32 42.66 16.95
CA ALA A 72 27.87 43.97 16.68
C ALA A 72 28.39 44.66 17.96
N ALA A 73 29.21 45.71 17.81
CA ALA A 73 29.54 46.59 18.93
C ALA A 73 28.24 47.22 19.49
N GLY A 74 28.10 47.28 20.81
CA GLY A 74 26.91 47.73 21.52
C GLY A 74 25.80 46.68 21.65
N GLN A 75 25.85 45.57 20.91
CA GLN A 75 24.82 44.55 20.94
C GLN A 75 25.03 43.59 22.11
N THR A 76 24.01 43.48 22.97
CA THR A 76 24.01 42.60 24.16
C THR A 76 23.24 41.30 23.93
N GLU A 77 22.44 41.21 22.87
CA GLU A 77 21.61 40.04 22.55
C GLU A 77 21.60 39.73 21.05
N VAL A 78 21.74 38.44 20.72
CA VAL A 78 21.57 37.87 19.37
C VAL A 78 20.73 36.60 19.52
N ALA A 79 19.93 36.25 18.52
CA ALA A 79 19.14 35.03 18.54
C ALA A 79 19.62 34.00 17.50
N ILE A 80 19.66 32.73 17.91
CA ILE A 80 19.60 31.61 16.96
C ILE A 80 18.11 31.40 16.66
N VAL A 81 17.73 31.40 15.38
CA VAL A 81 16.36 31.12 14.96
C VAL A 81 16.29 29.69 14.46
N ILE A 82 15.43 28.87 15.06
CA ILE A 82 15.11 27.52 14.59
C ILE A 82 13.71 27.56 14.00
N GLU A 83 13.64 27.45 12.68
CA GLU A 83 12.40 27.31 11.93
C GLU A 83 12.17 25.82 11.66
N PRO A 84 11.13 25.21 12.26
CA PRO A 84 10.85 23.79 12.03
C PRO A 84 10.30 23.60 10.62
N TYR A 85 10.76 22.56 9.94
CA TYR A 85 10.13 22.11 8.70
C TYR A 85 8.87 21.34 9.06
N ASN A 86 7.71 21.82 8.61
CA ASN A 86 6.50 21.01 8.58
C ASN A 86 6.58 20.09 7.35
N ASN A 87 7.43 19.08 7.48
CA ASN A 87 7.73 18.17 6.39
C ASN A 87 6.64 17.07 6.25
N TYR A 88 5.63 17.06 7.13
CA TYR A 88 4.61 16.02 7.27
C TYR A 88 5.20 14.59 7.44
N ARG A 89 6.52 14.49 7.71
CA ARG A 89 7.35 13.28 7.74
C ARG A 89 7.81 12.87 9.14
N ASN A 90 7.49 13.64 10.17
CA ASN A 90 8.10 13.46 11.48
C ASN A 90 7.33 12.63 12.47
N THR A 91 8.16 12.06 13.35
CA THR A 91 7.94 10.89 14.18
C THR A 91 6.83 11.13 15.19
N ARG A 92 6.29 10.04 15.75
CA ARG A 92 5.22 10.03 16.76
C ARG A 92 5.58 10.75 18.08
N ARG A 93 6.62 11.59 18.11
CA ARG A 93 7.28 12.13 19.31
C ARG A 93 7.87 13.51 19.04
N ASN A 94 7.92 14.33 20.08
CA ASN A 94 8.72 15.56 20.07
C ASN A 94 10.19 15.23 19.83
N GLU A 95 10.86 16.06 19.04
CA GLU A 95 12.28 15.92 18.72
C GLU A 95 13.07 17.06 19.36
N GLY A 96 14.27 16.76 19.85
CA GLY A 96 15.10 17.71 20.59
C GLY A 96 16.33 18.14 19.78
N ILE A 97 16.66 19.43 19.86
CA ILE A 97 17.93 20.01 19.44
C ILE A 97 18.66 20.48 20.71
N LEU A 98 19.79 19.87 21.02
CA LEU A 98 20.72 20.32 22.05
C LEU A 98 21.73 21.29 21.44
N LEU A 99 21.66 22.55 21.86
CA LEU A 99 22.61 23.61 21.51
C LEU A 99 23.60 23.81 22.65
N ASN A 100 24.91 23.77 22.36
CA ASN A 100 25.98 24.05 23.33
C ASN A 100 26.85 25.21 22.85
N LEU A 101 27.07 26.20 23.71
CA LEU A 101 28.09 27.24 23.48
C LEU A 101 29.48 26.62 23.64
N THR A 102 30.39 26.94 22.73
CA THR A 102 31.77 26.44 22.78
C THR A 102 32.69 27.49 23.42
N PRO A 103 33.62 27.11 24.32
CA PRO A 103 34.63 28.02 24.86
C PRO A 103 35.52 28.62 23.77
N ASP A 104 35.95 29.88 23.94
CA ASP A 104 36.89 30.58 23.07
C ASP A 104 37.71 31.59 23.90
N PRO A 105 39.01 31.79 23.66
CA PRO A 105 39.80 32.78 24.40
C PRO A 105 39.24 34.22 24.36
N ALA A 106 38.37 34.55 23.39
CA ALA A 106 37.76 35.87 23.26
C ALA A 106 36.59 36.15 24.23
N TYR A 107 36.07 35.14 24.95
CA TYR A 107 34.97 35.30 25.89
C TYR A 107 34.96 34.20 26.96
N THR A 108 34.19 34.42 28.04
CA THR A 108 33.90 33.37 29.02
C THR A 108 32.48 32.86 28.87
N LEU A 109 32.24 31.61 29.27
CA LEU A 109 30.89 31.07 29.30
C LEU A 109 30.20 31.47 30.62
N GLY A 110 28.97 31.93 30.52
CA GLY A 110 28.14 32.32 31.67
C GLY A 110 27.41 31.13 32.29
N SER A 111 26.32 31.42 33.00
CA SER A 111 25.60 30.44 33.83
C SER A 111 24.84 29.37 33.05
N ILE A 112 24.40 29.66 31.81
CA ILE A 112 23.65 28.74 30.96
C ILE A 112 24.42 28.53 29.66
N THR A 113 25.17 27.43 29.60
CA THR A 113 26.07 27.10 28.48
C THR A 113 25.44 26.18 27.44
N TYR A 114 24.30 25.58 27.76
CA TYR A 114 23.53 24.74 26.87
C TYR A 114 22.03 25.06 26.98
N THR A 115 21.29 24.77 25.91
CA THR A 115 19.81 24.81 25.92
C THR A 115 19.27 23.69 25.05
N VAL A 116 18.07 23.21 25.39
CA VAL A 116 17.32 22.28 24.56
C VAL A 116 16.22 23.05 23.82
N VAL A 117 16.07 22.79 22.53
CA VAL A 117 14.93 23.23 21.74
C VAL A 117 14.11 22.01 21.42
N THR A 118 12.87 21.99 21.87
CA THR A 118 11.91 20.93 21.54
C THR A 118 11.12 21.36 20.32
N ILE A 119 11.23 20.62 19.23
CA ILE A 119 10.26 20.69 18.13
C ILE A 119 9.05 19.90 18.60
N VAL A 120 8.01 20.63 19.00
CA VAL A 120 6.76 20.08 19.52
C VAL A 120 5.93 19.57 18.34
N HIS A 121 5.53 18.30 18.46
CA HIS A 121 4.55 17.68 17.62
C HIS A 121 3.16 17.93 18.21
N ASP A 122 2.28 18.57 17.45
CA ASP A 122 0.88 18.73 17.81
C ASP A 122 -0.04 18.11 16.75
N HIS A 123 -1.17 17.58 17.24
CA HIS A 123 -2.20 16.92 16.44
C HIS A 123 -3.20 17.91 15.83
N THR A 124 -2.82 19.18 15.69
CA THR A 124 -3.69 20.19 15.10
C THR A 124 -3.83 19.95 13.59
N PRO A 125 -5.02 20.14 13.00
CA PRO A 125 -5.19 19.98 11.57
C PRO A 125 -4.26 20.92 10.81
N ARG A 126 -3.46 20.37 9.89
CA ARG A 126 -2.46 21.12 9.12
C ARG A 126 -2.99 21.39 7.72
N HIS A 127 -3.17 22.67 7.36
CA HIS A 127 -3.43 23.05 5.97
C HIS A 127 -2.21 22.77 5.08
N LEU A 128 -2.34 22.98 3.77
CA LEU A 128 -1.21 22.93 2.84
C LEU A 128 -0.07 23.87 3.32
N PRO A 129 1.20 23.50 3.08
CA PRO A 129 2.32 24.31 3.54
C PRO A 129 2.36 25.67 2.82
N PRO A 130 2.80 26.74 3.52
CA PRO A 130 3.14 28.01 2.89
C PRO A 130 4.17 27.80 1.79
N ASP A 131 4.16 28.71 0.81
CA ASP A 131 5.01 28.62 -0.37
C ASP A 131 6.49 28.47 -0.01
N ALA A 132 6.99 29.22 0.98
CA ALA A 132 8.37 29.12 1.45
C ALA A 132 8.78 27.68 1.79
N HIS A 133 7.90 26.94 2.47
CA HIS A 133 8.19 25.57 2.90
C HIS A 133 8.03 24.57 1.76
N PHE A 134 7.01 24.75 0.93
CA PHE A 134 6.81 23.91 -0.25
C PHE A 134 8.00 24.01 -1.21
N PHE A 135 8.42 25.23 -1.57
CA PHE A 135 9.52 25.44 -2.50
C PHE A 135 10.87 24.99 -1.93
N ALA A 136 11.06 25.04 -0.61
CA ALA A 136 12.24 24.48 0.06
C ALA A 136 12.30 22.94 -0.03
N ALA A 137 11.16 22.28 -0.25
CA ALA A 137 11.06 20.83 -0.39
C ALA A 137 11.10 20.35 -1.86
N LEU A 138 11.43 21.26 -2.79
CA LEU A 138 11.74 20.93 -4.19
C LEU A 138 13.25 20.86 -4.41
N ASP A 139 13.69 19.98 -5.32
CA ASP A 139 15.06 20.00 -5.84
C ASP A 139 15.25 21.16 -6.83
N LEU A 140 15.47 22.35 -6.28
CA LEU A 140 15.72 23.55 -7.09
C LEU A 140 17.06 23.51 -7.84
N ALA A 141 17.91 22.50 -7.65
CA ALA A 141 19.12 22.32 -8.46
C ALA A 141 18.80 21.81 -9.87
N LEU A 142 17.61 21.23 -10.09
CA LEU A 142 17.18 20.77 -11.40
C LEU A 142 17.23 21.92 -12.44
N PRO A 143 17.84 21.71 -13.62
CA PRO A 143 17.90 22.73 -14.65
C PRO A 143 16.51 23.24 -15.08
N ALA A 144 15.52 22.35 -15.13
CA ALA A 144 14.14 22.67 -15.49
C ALA A 144 13.48 23.66 -14.51
N LEU A 145 13.96 23.73 -13.27
CA LEU A 145 13.44 24.62 -12.24
C LEU A 145 14.24 25.92 -12.09
N ALA A 146 15.08 26.29 -13.07
CA ALA A 146 15.92 27.49 -12.98
C ALA A 146 15.13 28.80 -12.75
N ALA A 147 13.97 28.95 -13.38
CA ALA A 147 13.09 30.10 -13.17
C ALA A 147 12.48 30.10 -11.76
N VAL A 148 12.04 28.94 -11.29
CA VAL A 148 11.52 28.74 -9.93
C VAL A 148 12.60 29.10 -8.90
N ARG A 149 13.81 28.55 -9.05
CA ARG A 149 14.96 28.85 -8.18
C ARG A 149 15.25 30.35 -8.10
N THR A 150 15.21 31.05 -9.24
CA THR A 150 15.46 32.49 -9.30
C THR A 150 14.39 33.27 -8.54
N ALA A 151 13.11 32.94 -8.73
CA ALA A 151 12.00 33.59 -8.04
C ALA A 151 12.03 33.33 -6.51
N VAL A 152 12.30 32.08 -6.11
CA VAL A 152 12.44 31.69 -4.69
C VAL A 152 13.60 32.45 -4.03
N ALA A 153 14.75 32.57 -4.69
CA ALA A 153 15.89 33.32 -4.17
C ALA A 153 15.60 34.82 -3.99
N ALA A 154 14.66 35.38 -4.77
CA ALA A 154 14.19 36.75 -4.64
C ALA A 154 13.07 36.91 -3.59
N GLY A 155 12.56 35.82 -3.01
CA GLY A 155 11.40 35.83 -2.13
C GLY A 155 10.05 36.08 -2.84
N ASP A 156 10.03 36.02 -4.17
CA ASP A 156 8.83 36.25 -4.99
C ASP A 156 8.11 34.92 -5.25
N TYR A 157 7.29 34.51 -4.28
CA TYR A 157 6.56 33.24 -4.36
C TYR A 157 5.43 33.26 -5.39
N ALA A 158 4.89 34.41 -5.76
CA ALA A 158 3.91 34.50 -6.84
C ALA A 158 4.56 34.17 -8.18
N ALA A 159 5.73 34.78 -8.47
CA ALA A 159 6.52 34.42 -9.64
C ALA A 159 6.99 32.96 -9.61
N ALA A 160 7.33 32.42 -8.43
CA ALA A 160 7.71 31.02 -8.28
C ALA A 160 6.54 30.06 -8.62
N ARG A 161 5.31 30.37 -8.20
CA ARG A 161 4.11 29.60 -8.54
C ARG A 161 3.85 29.61 -10.04
N THR A 162 3.90 30.77 -10.68
CA THR A 162 3.75 30.88 -12.14
C THR A 162 4.84 30.11 -12.90
N ALA A 163 6.10 30.23 -12.46
CA ALA A 163 7.20 29.48 -13.07
C ALA A 163 7.03 27.95 -12.90
N LEU A 164 6.59 27.48 -11.73
CA LEU A 164 6.34 26.06 -11.48
C LEU A 164 5.14 25.56 -12.30
N ALA A 165 4.05 26.33 -12.36
CA ALA A 165 2.89 26.01 -13.19
C ALA A 165 3.30 25.89 -14.66
N ALA A 166 4.13 26.80 -15.18
CA ALA A 166 4.65 26.74 -16.54
C ALA A 166 5.49 25.46 -16.78
N HIS A 167 6.34 25.08 -15.81
CA HIS A 167 7.08 23.81 -15.87
C HIS A 167 6.15 22.59 -15.95
N PHE A 168 5.12 22.53 -15.10
CA PHE A 168 4.19 21.41 -15.10
C PHE A 168 3.22 21.40 -16.28
N ARG A 169 2.96 22.53 -16.95
CA ARG A 169 2.17 22.56 -18.19
C ARG A 169 2.97 22.11 -19.41
N ALA A 170 4.30 22.16 -19.38
CA ALA A 170 5.12 21.65 -20.47
C ALA A 170 4.98 20.12 -20.60
N PRO A 171 5.20 19.54 -21.80
CA PRO A 171 5.34 18.10 -21.95
C PRO A 171 6.41 17.57 -21.01
N ARG A 172 6.07 16.57 -20.20
CA ARG A 172 6.96 16.02 -19.18
C ARG A 172 7.02 14.50 -19.22
N THR A 173 8.22 13.97 -19.00
CA THR A 173 8.45 12.64 -18.43
C THR A 173 8.79 12.86 -16.97
N PRO A 174 8.17 12.14 -16.03
CA PRO A 174 7.59 10.79 -16.13
C PRO A 174 6.10 10.76 -16.48
N VAL A 175 5.60 9.60 -16.94
CA VAL A 175 4.21 9.34 -17.34
C VAL A 175 3.53 8.29 -16.45
N LEU A 176 2.22 8.42 -16.25
CA LEU A 176 1.41 7.43 -15.54
C LEU A 176 0.66 6.54 -16.56
N PRO A 177 1.00 5.25 -16.70
CA PRO A 177 0.19 4.32 -17.49
C PRO A 177 -1.10 3.98 -16.74
N HIS A 178 -2.24 4.15 -17.39
CA HIS A 178 -3.55 3.89 -16.81
C HIS A 178 -4.59 3.62 -17.90
N THR A 179 -5.74 3.10 -17.50
CA THR A 179 -6.90 2.88 -18.36
C THR A 179 -8.09 3.61 -17.75
N LEU A 180 -8.74 4.48 -18.52
CA LEU A 180 -9.96 5.16 -18.06
C LEU A 180 -11.17 4.25 -18.23
N PRO A 181 -12.14 4.28 -17.29
CA PRO A 181 -13.39 3.57 -17.47
C PRO A 181 -14.18 4.18 -18.63
N LYS A 182 -15.16 3.42 -19.14
CA LYS A 182 -16.21 4.03 -19.97
C LYS A 182 -16.93 5.10 -19.13
N PRO A 183 -17.14 6.33 -19.65
CA PRO A 183 -17.86 7.36 -18.90
C PRO A 183 -19.28 6.90 -18.53
N ASP A 184 -19.63 7.00 -17.25
CA ASP A 184 -21.00 6.80 -16.76
C ASP A 184 -21.67 8.16 -16.62
N PHE A 185 -22.49 8.53 -17.60
CA PHE A 185 -23.18 9.81 -17.58
C PHE A 185 -24.27 9.91 -16.50
N THR A 186 -24.80 8.80 -16.00
CA THR A 186 -25.75 8.84 -14.87
C THR A 186 -25.04 9.31 -13.61
N LEU A 187 -23.87 8.71 -13.34
CA LEU A 187 -23.03 9.09 -12.21
C LEU A 187 -22.53 10.53 -12.36
N ILE A 188 -22.04 10.91 -13.54
CA ILE A 188 -21.56 12.27 -13.83
C ILE A 188 -22.65 13.32 -13.57
N GLU A 189 -23.86 13.13 -14.10
CA GLU A 189 -24.93 14.12 -13.96
C GLU A 189 -25.46 14.22 -12.51
N ALA A 190 -25.31 13.16 -11.70
CA ALA A 190 -25.56 13.20 -10.27
C ALA A 190 -24.46 13.97 -9.52
N ALA A 191 -23.19 13.64 -9.78
CA ALA A 191 -22.03 14.30 -9.16
C ALA A 191 -21.96 15.80 -9.48
N LEU A 192 -22.35 16.22 -10.70
CA LEU A 192 -22.47 17.63 -11.08
C LEU A 192 -23.51 18.42 -10.26
N LYS A 193 -24.42 17.71 -9.57
CA LYS A 193 -25.41 18.27 -8.62
C LYS A 193 -25.02 18.00 -7.16
N HIS A 194 -23.80 17.54 -6.93
CA HIS A 194 -23.24 17.04 -5.66
C HIS A 194 -24.05 15.91 -5.04
N THR A 195 -24.65 15.06 -5.87
CA THR A 195 -25.27 13.81 -5.46
C THR A 195 -24.27 12.67 -5.66
N TYR A 196 -23.89 11.99 -4.59
CA TYR A 196 -22.89 10.92 -4.63
C TYR A 196 -23.42 9.64 -3.98
N THR A 197 -23.20 8.53 -4.68
CA THR A 197 -23.51 7.20 -4.20
C THR A 197 -22.22 6.48 -3.79
N VAL A 198 -22.11 6.13 -2.51
CA VAL A 198 -20.95 5.45 -1.92
C VAL A 198 -21.48 4.29 -1.08
N PHE A 199 -20.99 3.07 -1.32
CA PHE A 199 -21.42 1.85 -0.63
C PHE A 199 -22.96 1.69 -0.56
N GLY A 200 -23.65 2.03 -1.65
CA GLY A 200 -25.11 1.94 -1.75
C GLY A 200 -25.89 3.08 -1.08
N ILE A 201 -25.22 4.00 -0.39
CA ILE A 201 -25.84 5.18 0.22
C ILE A 201 -25.72 6.35 -0.75
N THR A 202 -26.84 7.00 -1.05
CA THR A 202 -26.88 8.19 -1.92
C THR A 202 -27.17 9.43 -1.08
N HIS A 203 -26.34 10.45 -1.21
CA HIS A 203 -26.53 11.72 -0.50
C HIS A 203 -26.30 12.92 -1.45
N THR A 204 -27.07 13.99 -1.26
CA THR A 204 -26.95 15.24 -2.03
C THR A 204 -26.50 16.36 -1.10
N PHE A 205 -25.32 16.91 -1.35
CA PHE A 205 -24.73 17.98 -0.54
C PHE A 205 -25.18 19.37 -1.00
N SER A 206 -25.40 20.26 -0.04
CA SER A 206 -25.42 21.71 -0.29
C SER A 206 -24.00 22.23 -0.60
N LYS A 207 -23.88 23.50 -1.01
CA LYS A 207 -22.57 24.19 -1.06
C LYS A 207 -22.38 25.00 0.24
N PRO A 208 -21.16 25.04 0.83
CA PRO A 208 -20.00 24.21 0.49
C PRO A 208 -20.24 22.72 0.80
N ILE A 209 -19.51 21.83 0.12
CA ILE A 209 -19.67 20.38 0.32
C ILE A 209 -19.10 20.03 1.70
N ASP A 210 -19.87 19.28 2.49
CA ASP A 210 -19.36 18.71 3.75
C ASP A 210 -18.60 17.40 3.47
N TRP A 211 -17.29 17.53 3.29
CA TRP A 211 -16.38 16.42 3.07
C TRP A 211 -16.16 15.53 4.30
N SER A 212 -16.69 15.92 5.47
CA SER A 212 -16.57 15.19 6.73
C SER A 212 -17.87 14.51 7.18
N ALA A 213 -18.91 14.48 6.34
CA ALA A 213 -20.23 13.98 6.72
C ALA A 213 -20.21 12.54 7.23
N THR A 214 -20.70 12.36 8.47
CA THR A 214 -20.75 11.06 9.18
C THR A 214 -22.13 10.64 9.63
N GLU A 215 -23.05 11.60 9.70
CA GLU A 215 -24.44 11.50 10.13
C GLU A 215 -25.35 10.70 9.18
N LEU A 216 -24.74 9.96 8.24
CA LEU A 216 -25.42 9.03 7.35
C LEU A 216 -25.52 7.64 8.01
N THR A 217 -26.27 6.74 7.39
CA THR A 217 -26.54 5.40 7.93
C THR A 217 -25.31 4.50 8.07
N ASP A 218 -24.17 4.88 7.48
CA ASP A 218 -22.89 4.17 7.60
C ASP A 218 -21.74 5.18 7.81
N PRO A 219 -20.99 5.09 8.92
CA PRO A 219 -19.83 5.95 9.16
C PRO A 219 -18.71 5.79 8.11
N ASN A 220 -18.70 4.68 7.35
CA ASN A 220 -17.74 4.47 6.26
C ASN A 220 -18.00 5.34 5.03
N TYR A 221 -19.17 5.99 4.94
CA TYR A 221 -19.50 6.87 3.83
C TYR A 221 -18.44 7.95 3.65
N CYS A 222 -18.04 8.63 4.72
CA CYS A 222 -17.02 9.69 4.66
C CYS A 222 -15.74 9.19 3.99
N TRP A 223 -15.23 8.03 4.39
CA TRP A 223 -14.01 7.47 3.81
C TRP A 223 -14.17 7.13 2.34
N GLY A 224 -15.22 6.39 1.97
CA GLY A 224 -15.46 6.05 0.57
C GLY A 224 -15.66 7.30 -0.31
N PHE A 225 -16.37 8.29 0.20
CA PHE A 225 -16.61 9.57 -0.47
C PHE A 225 -15.29 10.31 -0.75
N ASN A 226 -14.37 10.33 0.22
CA ASN A 226 -13.05 10.95 0.08
C ASN A 226 -12.04 10.16 -0.76
N ARG A 227 -12.45 9.06 -1.41
CA ARG A 227 -11.68 8.43 -2.49
C ARG A 227 -11.85 9.16 -3.82
N MET A 228 -12.97 9.87 -4.01
CA MET A 228 -13.29 10.61 -5.25
C MET A 228 -13.30 9.74 -6.50
N GLU A 229 -13.88 8.54 -6.44
CA GLU A 229 -13.89 7.59 -7.57
C GLU A 229 -14.58 8.17 -8.82
N TRP A 230 -15.57 9.05 -8.65
CA TRP A 230 -16.27 9.71 -9.75
C TRP A 230 -15.37 10.60 -10.62
N TRP A 231 -14.21 11.03 -10.11
CA TRP A 231 -13.23 11.78 -10.90
C TRP A 231 -12.72 10.99 -12.09
N GLN A 232 -12.67 9.67 -12.02
CA GLN A 232 -12.30 8.85 -13.18
C GLN A 232 -13.32 8.99 -14.30
N HIS A 233 -14.62 9.10 -13.99
CA HIS A 233 -15.67 9.30 -15.00
C HIS A 233 -15.68 10.73 -15.55
N TYR A 234 -15.44 11.75 -14.71
CA TYR A 234 -15.21 13.11 -15.20
C TYR A 234 -14.03 13.18 -16.16
N THR A 235 -12.90 12.57 -15.77
CA THR A 235 -11.68 12.51 -16.58
C THR A 235 -11.92 11.76 -17.88
N ALA A 236 -12.59 10.61 -17.83
CA ALA A 236 -12.96 9.84 -19.02
C ALA A 236 -13.86 10.62 -19.98
N ALA A 237 -14.90 11.29 -19.47
CA ALA A 237 -15.81 12.09 -20.30
C ALA A 237 -15.10 13.28 -20.95
N PHE A 238 -14.30 14.01 -20.17
CA PHE A 238 -13.51 15.14 -20.67
C PHE A 238 -12.50 14.70 -21.71
N THR A 239 -11.75 13.62 -21.47
CA THR A 239 -10.74 13.11 -22.41
C THR A 239 -11.37 12.65 -23.73
N ALA A 240 -12.57 12.05 -23.68
CA ALA A 240 -13.26 11.58 -24.87
C ALA A 240 -13.79 12.72 -25.76
N ASP A 241 -14.28 13.82 -25.17
CA ASP A 241 -14.75 15.01 -25.88
C ASP A 241 -14.60 16.26 -24.99
N PRO A 242 -13.44 16.94 -25.05
CA PRO A 242 -13.13 18.07 -24.18
C PRO A 242 -14.10 19.24 -24.36
N VAL A 243 -14.58 19.48 -25.58
CA VAL A 243 -15.48 20.59 -25.91
C VAL A 243 -16.86 20.37 -25.29
N LYS A 244 -17.40 19.15 -25.43
CA LYS A 244 -18.72 18.82 -24.90
C LYS A 244 -18.74 18.66 -23.37
N ASN A 245 -17.64 18.16 -22.81
CA ASN A 245 -17.57 17.76 -21.41
C ASN A 245 -16.64 18.64 -20.56
N GLU A 246 -16.33 19.87 -21.02
CA GLU A 246 -15.59 20.87 -20.24
C GLU A 246 -16.19 21.07 -18.83
N ARG A 247 -17.52 20.92 -18.69
CA ARG A 247 -18.23 20.96 -17.40
C ARG A 247 -17.71 19.96 -16.38
N CYS A 248 -17.27 18.77 -16.82
CA CYS A 248 -16.73 17.74 -15.93
C CYS A 248 -15.36 18.16 -15.37
N ALA A 249 -14.49 18.69 -16.23
CA ALA A 249 -13.20 19.23 -15.80
C ALA A 249 -13.36 20.44 -14.87
N ARG A 250 -14.30 21.36 -15.17
CA ARG A 250 -14.61 22.49 -14.28
C ARG A 250 -15.13 22.05 -12.92
N ALA A 251 -15.99 21.02 -12.86
CA ALA A 251 -16.49 20.47 -11.62
C ALA A 251 -15.36 19.85 -10.78
N LEU A 252 -14.50 19.04 -11.40
CA LEU A 252 -13.32 18.46 -10.74
C LEU A 252 -12.41 19.55 -10.16
N VAL A 253 -12.09 20.59 -10.95
CA VAL A 253 -11.27 21.72 -10.49
C VAL A 253 -11.94 22.46 -9.31
N ALA A 254 -13.25 22.67 -9.37
CA ALA A 254 -14.00 23.30 -8.29
C ALA A 254 -14.03 22.44 -7.02
N GLU A 255 -14.23 21.13 -7.15
CA GLU A 255 -14.20 20.17 -6.04
C GLU A 255 -12.80 20.10 -5.41
N LEU A 256 -11.73 20.10 -6.21
CA LEU A 256 -10.35 20.17 -5.71
C LEU A 256 -10.10 21.45 -4.92
N ALA A 257 -10.50 22.61 -5.47
CA ALA A 257 -10.33 23.91 -4.84
C ALA A 257 -11.15 24.06 -3.55
N ASP A 258 -12.28 23.35 -3.43
CA ASP A 258 -13.10 23.29 -2.22
C ASP A 258 -12.52 22.30 -1.19
N TRP A 259 -12.05 21.13 -1.63
CA TRP A 259 -11.54 20.07 -0.76
C TRP A 259 -10.24 20.45 -0.06
N LEU A 260 -9.26 21.00 -0.78
CA LEU A 260 -7.92 21.30 -0.23
C LEU A 260 -7.94 22.20 1.03
N PRO A 261 -8.65 23.35 1.05
CA PRO A 261 -8.72 24.17 2.26
C PRO A 261 -9.67 23.61 3.33
N SER A 262 -10.76 22.94 2.93
CA SER A 262 -11.75 22.39 3.86
C SER A 262 -11.26 21.12 4.55
N SER A 263 -10.28 20.43 3.97
CA SER A 263 -9.76 19.12 4.41
C SER A 263 -8.32 19.16 4.89
N PRO A 264 -8.01 19.91 5.97
CA PRO A 264 -6.67 19.94 6.54
C PRO A 264 -6.21 18.53 6.96
N VAL A 265 -4.91 18.30 6.83
CA VAL A 265 -4.24 17.06 7.22
C VAL A 265 -4.41 16.86 8.71
N THR A 266 -5.17 15.84 9.06
CA THR A 266 -5.24 15.31 10.41
C THR A 266 -4.15 14.26 10.53
N LEU A 267 -3.14 14.53 11.36
CA LEU A 267 -2.23 13.50 11.86
C LEU A 267 -2.96 12.73 12.97
N ALA A 268 -4.13 12.17 12.63
CA ALA A 268 -4.95 11.43 13.56
C ALA A 268 -4.31 10.07 13.80
N TYR A 269 -3.84 9.86 15.02
CA TYR A 269 -3.51 8.53 15.51
C TYR A 269 -4.80 7.77 15.83
N TYR A 270 -4.76 6.45 15.68
CA TYR A 270 -5.84 5.55 16.06
C TYR A 270 -6.31 5.81 17.51
N PRO A 271 -7.62 5.82 17.81
CA PRO A 271 -8.71 5.39 16.94
C PRO A 271 -9.11 6.44 15.90
N LEU A 272 -9.31 5.94 14.67
CA LEU A 272 -9.87 6.69 13.55
C LEU A 272 -11.14 7.40 14.01
N GLN A 273 -11.17 8.72 13.83
CA GLN A 273 -12.36 9.49 14.15
C GLN A 273 -13.32 9.42 12.96
N PRO A 274 -14.63 9.21 13.19
CA PRO A 274 -15.63 9.46 12.17
C PRO A 274 -15.41 10.83 11.55
N GLY A 275 -15.46 10.92 10.22
CA GLY A 275 -15.33 12.20 9.50
C GLY A 275 -13.90 12.50 9.06
N ASP A 276 -12.92 11.65 9.42
CA ASP A 276 -11.55 11.81 8.98
C ASP A 276 -11.38 11.53 7.47
N ARG A 277 -10.68 12.43 6.78
CA ARG A 277 -10.46 12.41 5.32
C ARG A 277 -9.05 11.95 4.97
N TRP A 278 -8.21 11.79 5.99
CA TRP A 278 -6.79 11.46 5.89
C TRP A 278 -6.46 10.07 6.45
N ARG A 279 -7.45 9.17 6.55
CA ARG A 279 -7.16 7.75 6.78
C ARG A 279 -6.25 7.22 5.67
N HIS A 280 -5.24 6.44 6.04
CA HIS A 280 -4.15 6.05 5.15
C HIS A 280 -4.61 5.42 3.82
N LEU A 281 -5.63 4.56 3.84
CA LEU A 281 -6.16 3.95 2.62
C LEU A 281 -6.70 4.99 1.63
N GLU A 282 -7.50 5.95 2.09
CA GLU A 282 -8.05 7.00 1.23
C GLU A 282 -6.96 7.93 0.71
N VAL A 283 -5.97 8.28 1.55
CA VAL A 283 -4.79 9.05 1.14
C VAL A 283 -4.02 8.31 0.04
N ALA A 284 -3.79 7.01 0.23
CA ALA A 284 -3.14 6.16 -0.76
C ALA A 284 -3.95 6.05 -2.05
N ILE A 285 -5.27 5.92 -1.96
CA ILE A 285 -6.12 5.83 -3.16
C ILE A 285 -6.08 7.12 -3.97
N ARG A 286 -6.18 8.28 -3.30
CA ARG A 286 -6.05 9.58 -3.96
C ARG A 286 -4.68 9.71 -4.60
N ALA A 287 -3.59 9.53 -3.85
CA ALA A 287 -2.23 9.79 -4.30
C ALA A 287 -1.63 8.73 -5.25
N GLY A 288 -2.14 7.50 -5.22
CA GLY A 288 -1.66 6.39 -6.06
C GLY A 288 -2.51 6.12 -7.30
N PHE A 289 -3.79 6.53 -7.32
CA PHE A 289 -4.72 6.20 -8.40
C PHE A 289 -5.51 7.40 -8.89
N ASN A 290 -6.56 7.81 -8.17
CA ASN A 290 -7.60 8.69 -8.72
C ASN A 290 -7.06 10.09 -9.09
N TRP A 291 -6.22 10.68 -8.25
CA TRP A 291 -5.69 12.01 -8.51
C TRP A 291 -4.58 12.03 -9.55
N PRO A 292 -3.57 11.12 -9.54
CA PRO A 292 -2.57 11.07 -10.59
C PRO A 292 -3.17 10.84 -11.98
N ILE A 293 -4.23 10.03 -12.08
CA ILE A 293 -4.95 9.81 -13.34
C ILE A 293 -5.60 11.12 -13.82
N ALA A 294 -6.37 11.79 -12.96
CA ALA A 294 -6.98 13.08 -13.31
C ALA A 294 -5.92 14.15 -13.66
N PHE A 295 -4.84 14.19 -12.88
CA PHE A 295 -3.73 15.11 -13.08
C PHE A 295 -3.10 14.91 -14.45
N ALA A 296 -2.84 13.66 -14.87
CA ALA A 296 -2.24 13.33 -16.17
C ALA A 296 -3.04 13.85 -17.39
N HIS A 297 -4.34 14.11 -17.23
CA HIS A 297 -5.20 14.66 -18.30
C HIS A 297 -5.50 16.15 -18.15
N LEU A 298 -5.41 16.69 -16.94
CA LEU A 298 -5.86 18.06 -16.65
C LEU A 298 -4.72 19.04 -16.37
N HIS A 299 -3.50 18.60 -16.05
CA HIS A 299 -2.43 19.49 -15.61
C HIS A 299 -2.05 20.59 -16.62
N GLN A 300 -2.27 20.35 -17.92
CA GLN A 300 -2.02 21.32 -18.99
C GLN A 300 -3.24 22.23 -19.29
N SER A 301 -4.39 21.92 -18.71
CA SER A 301 -5.65 22.62 -18.99
C SER A 301 -5.61 24.06 -18.47
N PRO A 302 -6.07 25.04 -19.27
CA PRO A 302 -6.21 26.42 -18.80
C PRO A 302 -7.33 26.59 -17.76
N LEU A 303 -8.12 25.54 -17.51
CA LEU A 303 -9.13 25.54 -16.44
C LEU A 303 -8.50 25.56 -15.04
N LEU A 304 -7.26 25.09 -14.91
CA LEU A 304 -6.46 25.21 -13.69
C LEU A 304 -5.71 26.54 -13.72
N SER A 305 -6.02 27.43 -12.76
CA SER A 305 -5.14 28.57 -12.48
C SER A 305 -3.77 28.06 -12.00
N ASP A 306 -2.75 28.91 -12.11
CA ASP A 306 -1.41 28.59 -11.62
C ASP A 306 -1.46 28.21 -10.13
N ASP A 307 -2.27 28.93 -9.34
CA ASP A 307 -2.42 28.67 -7.92
C ASP A 307 -3.05 27.32 -7.62
N VAL A 308 -4.14 26.95 -8.30
CA VAL A 308 -4.82 25.66 -8.08
C VAL A 308 -3.93 24.51 -8.55
N LEU A 309 -3.22 24.66 -9.68
CA LEU A 309 -2.26 23.65 -10.13
C LEU A 309 -1.14 23.45 -9.11
N VAL A 310 -0.56 24.52 -8.60
CA VAL A 310 0.51 24.43 -7.59
C VAL A 310 0.00 23.87 -6.27
N ASP A 311 -1.21 24.21 -5.82
CA ASP A 311 -1.80 23.63 -4.62
C ASP A 311 -2.15 22.15 -4.79
N TRP A 312 -2.49 21.70 -6.01
CA TRP A 312 -2.58 20.28 -6.32
C TRP A 312 -1.23 19.57 -6.24
N ILE A 313 -0.16 20.18 -6.77
CA ILE A 313 1.19 19.61 -6.70
C ILE A 313 1.66 19.52 -5.23
N LYS A 314 1.44 20.57 -4.44
CA LYS A 314 1.68 20.56 -2.99
C LYS A 314 0.95 19.41 -2.31
N SER A 315 -0.30 19.17 -2.67
CA SER A 315 -1.08 18.14 -2.01
C SER A 315 -0.51 16.75 -2.28
N PHE A 316 0.06 16.44 -3.44
CA PHE A 316 0.77 15.17 -3.66
C PHE A 316 1.95 14.99 -2.71
N GLN A 317 2.76 16.04 -2.51
CA GLN A 317 3.86 16.00 -1.55
C GLN A 317 3.36 15.73 -0.13
N VAL A 318 2.29 16.40 0.28
CA VAL A 318 1.65 16.22 1.59
C VAL A 318 1.08 14.81 1.77
N HIS A 319 0.42 14.26 0.74
CA HIS A 319 -0.08 12.88 0.77
C HIS A 319 1.06 11.88 0.91
N ALA A 320 2.13 12.00 0.11
CA ALA A 320 3.26 11.07 0.19
C ALA A 320 3.98 11.15 1.54
N ALA A 321 4.19 12.36 2.07
CA ALA A 321 4.77 12.54 3.39
C ALA A 321 3.90 11.94 4.50
N HIS A 322 2.57 12.11 4.44
CA HIS A 322 1.64 11.48 5.38
C HIS A 322 1.73 9.94 5.35
N LEU A 323 1.92 9.34 4.17
CA LEU A 323 2.08 7.89 3.98
C LEU A 323 3.47 7.38 4.40
N GLU A 324 4.50 8.22 4.42
CA GLU A 324 5.85 7.83 4.82
C GLU A 324 5.94 7.47 6.31
N VAL A 325 5.21 8.19 7.17
CA VAL A 325 5.27 8.05 8.64
C VAL A 325 4.40 6.91 9.17
N ASN A 326 3.34 6.58 8.45
CA ASN A 326 2.33 5.62 8.85
C ASN A 326 2.36 4.45 7.91
N ALA A 327 2.58 3.25 8.46
CA ALA A 327 2.64 2.04 7.68
C ALA A 327 1.68 1.02 8.29
N GLU A 328 0.56 0.77 7.62
CA GLU A 328 -0.30 -0.38 7.90
C GLU A 328 0.20 -1.59 7.11
N LEU A 329 1.46 -1.96 7.34
CA LEU A 329 2.12 -3.09 6.68
C LEU A 329 1.29 -4.37 6.86
N PHE A 330 1.40 -5.27 5.87
CA PHE A 330 0.74 -6.60 5.89
C PHE A 330 -0.79 -6.52 5.90
N THR A 331 -1.33 -5.50 5.23
CA THR A 331 -2.76 -5.35 4.96
C THR A 331 -2.97 -4.87 3.52
N ASN A 332 -4.20 -5.00 3.01
CA ASN A 332 -4.59 -4.38 1.73
C ASN A 332 -4.41 -2.85 1.71
N ARG A 333 -4.30 -2.21 2.88
CA ARG A 333 -3.99 -0.77 3.00
C ARG A 333 -2.50 -0.54 2.78
N GLY A 334 -1.64 -1.35 3.39
CA GLY A 334 -0.19 -1.29 3.20
C GLY A 334 0.24 -1.44 1.73
N SER A 335 -0.44 -2.27 0.94
CA SER A 335 -0.19 -2.38 -0.50
C SER A 335 -0.51 -1.08 -1.25
N ALA A 336 -1.66 -0.46 -0.97
CA ALA A 336 -2.06 0.81 -1.56
C ALA A 336 -1.08 1.93 -1.19
N GLU A 337 -0.63 1.99 0.07
CA GLU A 337 0.37 2.97 0.53
C GLU A 337 1.70 2.81 -0.22
N ALA A 338 2.18 1.58 -0.37
CA ALA A 338 3.42 1.28 -1.10
C ALA A 338 3.34 1.72 -2.57
N ILE A 339 2.21 1.42 -3.22
CA ILE A 339 1.95 1.86 -4.60
C ILE A 339 1.91 3.39 -4.68
N ALA A 340 1.20 4.06 -3.77
CA ALA A 340 1.07 5.52 -3.77
C ALA A 340 2.42 6.23 -3.58
N LEU A 341 3.24 5.77 -2.63
CA LEU A 341 4.60 6.28 -2.43
C LEU A 341 5.44 6.12 -3.70
N TYR A 342 5.41 4.93 -4.31
CA TYR A 342 6.14 4.68 -5.55
C TYR A 342 5.64 5.54 -6.71
N VAL A 343 4.32 5.66 -6.90
CA VAL A 343 3.70 6.49 -7.94
C VAL A 343 4.09 7.95 -7.76
N VAL A 344 3.94 8.52 -6.57
CA VAL A 344 4.29 9.93 -6.33
C VAL A 344 5.79 10.16 -6.52
N GLY A 345 6.63 9.30 -5.95
CA GLY A 345 8.08 9.40 -6.10
C GLY A 345 8.56 9.29 -7.55
N VAL A 346 7.91 8.43 -8.37
CA VAL A 346 8.21 8.36 -9.80
C VAL A 346 7.71 9.61 -10.52
N LEU A 347 6.44 10.01 -10.32
CA LEU A 347 5.75 11.05 -11.12
C LEU A 347 6.17 12.49 -10.80
N PHE A 348 6.79 12.74 -9.65
CA PHE A 348 7.18 14.08 -9.20
C PHE A 348 8.67 14.12 -8.83
N PRO A 349 9.60 13.86 -9.77
CA PRO A 349 11.04 13.89 -9.49
C PRO A 349 11.55 15.25 -9.00
N GLU A 350 10.73 16.30 -9.12
CA GLU A 350 10.99 17.64 -8.60
C GLU A 350 10.97 17.72 -7.06
N PHE A 351 10.34 16.77 -6.36
CA PHE A 351 10.42 16.75 -4.89
C PHE A 351 11.78 16.23 -4.43
N LEU A 352 12.38 16.92 -3.45
CA LEU A 352 13.70 16.58 -2.92
C LEU A 352 13.79 15.11 -2.45
N HIS A 353 12.67 14.58 -1.96
CA HIS A 353 12.58 13.24 -1.39
C HIS A 353 11.94 12.19 -2.31
N SER A 354 11.80 12.47 -3.60
CA SER A 354 11.20 11.51 -4.53
C SER A 354 11.94 10.18 -4.60
N ALA A 355 13.27 10.19 -4.45
CA ALA A 355 14.06 8.97 -4.34
C ALA A 355 13.73 8.16 -3.06
N ASP A 356 13.48 8.84 -1.94
CA ASP A 356 13.07 8.19 -0.68
C ASP A 356 11.69 7.55 -0.81
N TYR A 357 10.74 8.24 -1.44
CA TYR A 357 9.40 7.68 -1.71
C TYR A 357 9.45 6.44 -2.59
N ILE A 358 10.24 6.46 -3.67
CA ILE A 358 10.46 5.29 -4.53
C ILE A 358 11.04 4.13 -3.72
N ARG A 359 12.11 4.38 -2.98
CA ARG A 359 12.79 3.37 -2.15
C ARG A 359 11.83 2.75 -1.15
N LEU A 360 11.10 3.59 -0.40
CA LEU A 360 10.16 3.14 0.62
C LEU A 360 8.99 2.35 0.02
N GLY A 361 8.43 2.80 -1.11
CA GLY A 361 7.38 2.06 -1.82
C GLY A 361 7.83 0.66 -2.25
N LEU A 362 9.06 0.54 -2.77
CA LEU A 362 9.66 -0.75 -3.12
C LEU A 362 9.91 -1.62 -1.90
N GLU A 363 10.52 -1.09 -0.84
CA GLU A 363 10.81 -1.81 0.41
C GLU A 363 9.53 -2.33 1.08
N ARG A 364 8.46 -1.52 1.12
CA ARG A 364 7.17 -1.91 1.71
C ARG A 364 6.47 -3.01 0.91
N MET A 365 6.41 -2.85 -0.42
CA MET A 365 5.83 -3.88 -1.30
C MET A 365 6.63 -5.18 -1.20
N GLU A 366 7.96 -5.11 -1.17
CA GLU A 366 8.81 -6.29 -1.00
C GLU A 366 8.60 -6.96 0.36
N GLY A 367 8.56 -6.19 1.45
CA GLY A 367 8.27 -6.73 2.78
C GLY A 367 6.92 -7.44 2.84
N MET A 368 5.88 -6.86 2.23
CA MET A 368 4.55 -7.45 2.16
C MET A 368 4.52 -8.73 1.33
N LEU A 369 5.08 -8.74 0.11
CA LEU A 369 5.10 -9.96 -0.70
C LEU A 369 5.95 -11.07 -0.08
N ARG A 370 7.01 -10.74 0.68
CA ARG A 370 7.75 -11.74 1.47
C ARG A 370 6.93 -12.32 2.62
N HIS A 371 5.95 -11.58 3.10
CA HIS A 371 5.04 -12.01 4.16
C HIS A 371 3.87 -12.83 3.61
N ASP A 372 3.33 -12.43 2.45
CA ASP A 372 2.05 -12.91 1.91
C ASP A 372 2.19 -13.93 0.77
N VAL A 373 3.33 -13.98 0.06
CA VAL A 373 3.50 -14.84 -1.12
C VAL A 373 4.48 -15.98 -0.83
N MET A 374 4.00 -17.20 -1.05
CA MET A 374 4.75 -18.44 -0.95
C MET A 374 5.87 -18.51 -2.01
N PRO A 375 6.93 -19.31 -1.80
CA PRO A 375 8.05 -19.42 -2.74
C PRO A 375 7.66 -19.85 -4.16
N ASP A 376 6.58 -20.62 -4.31
CA ASP A 376 6.00 -21.05 -5.59
C ASP A 376 5.07 -20.00 -6.24
N GLY A 377 4.86 -18.85 -5.60
CA GLY A 377 4.11 -17.72 -6.15
C GLY A 377 2.66 -17.61 -5.71
N VAL A 378 2.15 -18.55 -4.92
CA VAL A 378 0.77 -18.51 -4.44
C VAL A 378 0.67 -17.62 -3.21
N GLU A 379 -0.42 -16.88 -3.09
CA GLU A 379 -0.66 -15.99 -1.96
C GLU A 379 -1.22 -16.82 -0.79
N ASN A 380 -0.82 -16.51 0.44
CA ASN A 380 -0.91 -17.39 1.61
C ASN A 380 -2.32 -17.51 2.21
N GLU A 381 -3.29 -16.72 1.76
CA GLU A 381 -4.71 -16.96 2.03
C GLU A 381 -5.26 -18.09 1.16
N PHE A 382 -4.52 -18.50 0.12
CA PHE A 382 -4.90 -19.54 -0.86
C PHE A 382 -6.28 -19.28 -1.49
N SER A 383 -6.72 -18.03 -1.48
CA SER A 383 -8.01 -17.59 -2.00
C SER A 383 -7.80 -16.88 -3.35
N PRO A 384 -8.21 -17.50 -4.48
CA PRO A 384 -8.03 -16.95 -5.83
C PRO A 384 -8.39 -15.47 -6.03
N ASN A 385 -9.47 -14.98 -5.42
CA ASN A 385 -9.85 -13.58 -5.46
C ASN A 385 -8.81 -12.68 -4.80
N TYR A 386 -8.33 -13.04 -3.60
CA TYR A 386 -7.33 -12.25 -2.86
C TYR A 386 -5.96 -12.33 -3.51
N HIS A 387 -5.58 -13.51 -4.02
CA HIS A 387 -4.40 -13.66 -4.87
C HIS A 387 -4.43 -12.69 -6.06
N SER A 388 -5.57 -12.56 -6.76
CA SER A 388 -5.70 -11.64 -7.89
C SER A 388 -5.51 -10.18 -7.49
N HIS A 389 -5.97 -9.78 -6.30
CA HIS A 389 -5.75 -8.43 -5.78
C HIS A 389 -4.27 -8.14 -5.49
N VAL A 390 -3.53 -9.12 -4.95
CA VAL A 390 -2.08 -9.00 -4.73
C VAL A 390 -1.34 -8.88 -6.07
N ALA A 391 -1.69 -9.72 -7.06
CA ALA A 391 -1.12 -9.67 -8.41
C ALA A 391 -1.38 -8.33 -9.10
N GLU A 392 -2.60 -7.78 -8.99
CA GLU A 392 -2.93 -6.46 -9.52
C GLU A 392 -2.15 -5.33 -8.85
N GLY A 393 -1.89 -5.43 -7.54
CA GLY A 393 -1.11 -4.44 -6.81
C GLY A 393 0.31 -4.29 -7.38
N ILE A 394 1.03 -5.41 -7.52
CA ILE A 394 2.41 -5.38 -8.00
C ILE A 394 2.52 -5.00 -9.48
N VAL A 395 1.58 -5.45 -10.34
CA VAL A 395 1.63 -5.10 -11.77
C VAL A 395 1.39 -3.61 -11.99
N LYS A 396 0.60 -2.93 -11.14
CA LYS A 396 0.42 -1.47 -11.20
C LYS A 396 1.75 -0.74 -10.99
N MET A 397 2.55 -1.15 -9.99
CA MET A 397 3.90 -0.60 -9.81
C MET A 397 4.80 -0.89 -11.02
N ARG A 398 4.75 -2.12 -11.54
CA ARG A 398 5.56 -2.52 -12.69
C ARG A 398 5.22 -1.75 -13.95
N ARG A 399 3.94 -1.48 -14.21
CA ARG A 399 3.48 -0.61 -15.32
C ARG A 399 4.14 0.76 -15.21
N VAL A 400 4.06 1.39 -14.05
CA VAL A 400 4.70 2.69 -13.79
C VAL A 400 6.22 2.60 -13.97
N ALA A 401 6.86 1.51 -13.55
CA ALA A 401 8.28 1.30 -13.75
C ALA A 401 8.65 1.26 -15.24
N VAL A 402 8.03 0.35 -16.01
CA VAL A 402 8.30 0.13 -17.43
C VAL A 402 8.04 1.40 -18.25
N ALA A 403 6.92 2.09 -18.01
CA ALA A 403 6.56 3.31 -18.72
C ALA A 403 7.57 4.46 -18.49
N ASN A 404 8.39 4.37 -17.44
CA ASN A 404 9.37 5.38 -17.07
C ASN A 404 10.81 4.87 -17.15
N GLY A 405 11.06 3.77 -17.88
CA GLY A 405 12.40 3.22 -18.07
C GLY A 405 13.06 2.71 -16.78
N ARG A 406 12.25 2.29 -15.80
CA ARG A 406 12.68 1.75 -14.51
C ARG A 406 12.36 0.26 -14.42
N THR A 407 13.06 -0.44 -13.53
CA THR A 407 12.77 -1.81 -13.12
C THR A 407 12.40 -1.83 -11.64
N LEU A 408 11.58 -2.79 -11.23
CA LEU A 408 11.39 -3.06 -9.80
C LEU A 408 12.65 -3.76 -9.23
N THR A 409 12.65 -4.07 -7.93
CA THR A 409 13.71 -4.90 -7.35
C THR A 409 13.67 -6.31 -7.96
N PRO A 410 14.80 -7.05 -8.01
CA PRO A 410 14.82 -8.40 -8.58
C PRO A 410 13.80 -9.37 -7.93
N PHE A 411 13.58 -9.21 -6.62
CA PHE A 411 12.57 -9.97 -5.90
C PHE A 411 11.15 -9.63 -6.40
N LEU A 412 10.81 -8.34 -6.48
CA LEU A 412 9.49 -7.90 -6.95
C LEU A 412 9.22 -8.28 -8.41
N GLU A 413 10.22 -8.23 -9.29
CA GLU A 413 10.10 -8.71 -10.67
C GLU A 413 9.77 -10.22 -10.70
N THR A 414 10.47 -11.01 -9.88
CA THR A 414 10.25 -12.46 -9.78
C THR A 414 8.87 -12.77 -9.21
N ALA A 415 8.50 -12.16 -8.09
CA ALA A 415 7.21 -12.34 -7.45
C ALA A 415 6.05 -11.95 -8.38
N CYS A 416 6.19 -10.85 -9.14
CA CYS A 416 5.20 -10.45 -10.14
C CYS A 416 5.00 -11.56 -11.18
N VAL A 417 6.06 -12.13 -11.73
CA VAL A 417 5.94 -13.26 -12.68
C VAL A 417 5.25 -14.46 -12.04
N GLN A 418 5.66 -14.85 -10.84
CA GLN A 418 5.12 -16.04 -10.17
C GLN A 418 3.62 -15.93 -9.82
N LEU A 419 3.17 -14.75 -9.37
CA LEU A 419 1.75 -14.47 -9.12
C LEU A 419 0.92 -14.64 -10.41
N PHE A 420 1.36 -14.06 -11.52
CA PHE A 420 0.64 -14.20 -12.80
C PHE A 420 0.77 -15.61 -13.42
N ASP A 421 1.86 -16.33 -13.15
CA ASP A 421 2.00 -17.74 -13.53
C ASP A 421 0.95 -18.61 -12.82
N TYR A 422 0.66 -18.35 -11.54
CA TYR A 422 -0.42 -19.05 -10.83
C TYR A 422 -1.79 -18.75 -11.44
N LEU A 423 -2.14 -17.47 -11.66
CA LEU A 423 -3.40 -17.08 -12.31
C LEU A 423 -3.59 -17.78 -13.67
N ALA A 424 -2.55 -17.82 -14.49
CA ALA A 424 -2.55 -18.48 -15.79
C ALA A 424 -2.70 -20.00 -15.68
N LEU A 425 -1.88 -20.65 -14.85
CA LEU A 425 -1.78 -22.10 -14.79
C LEU A 425 -2.94 -22.74 -14.02
N ALA A 426 -3.50 -22.06 -13.02
CA ALA A 426 -4.66 -22.53 -12.27
C ALA A 426 -6.00 -22.25 -12.99
N SER A 427 -6.02 -21.43 -14.05
CA SER A 427 -7.23 -21.06 -14.80
C SER A 427 -8.04 -22.27 -15.29
N GLU A 428 -9.31 -22.32 -14.93
CA GLU A 428 -10.29 -23.23 -15.51
C GLU A 428 -10.51 -22.93 -17.01
N PRO A 429 -11.09 -23.87 -17.79
CA PRO A 429 -11.40 -23.66 -19.20
C PRO A 429 -12.32 -22.47 -19.48
N THR A 430 -13.10 -22.05 -18.47
CA THR A 430 -13.98 -20.87 -18.49
C THR A 430 -13.22 -19.55 -18.30
N PHE A 431 -11.89 -19.58 -18.18
CA PHE A 431 -11.04 -18.42 -17.88
C PHE A 431 -11.35 -17.78 -16.52
N THR A 432 -11.73 -18.62 -15.57
CA THR A 432 -11.94 -18.29 -14.15
C THR A 432 -11.00 -19.12 -13.28
N LEU A 433 -10.88 -18.80 -12.00
CA LEU A 433 -10.25 -19.71 -11.03
C LEU A 433 -11.31 -20.52 -10.26
N PRO A 434 -10.94 -21.72 -9.74
CA PRO A 434 -11.82 -22.50 -8.87
C PRO A 434 -12.24 -21.75 -7.61
N HIS A 435 -13.35 -22.13 -7.00
CA HIS A 435 -13.94 -21.44 -5.85
C HIS A 435 -13.29 -21.81 -4.51
N LEU A 436 -11.96 -21.92 -4.47
CA LEU A 436 -11.24 -22.27 -3.24
C LEU A 436 -11.39 -21.17 -2.19
N ASN A 437 -11.50 -21.55 -0.92
CA ASN A 437 -11.50 -20.59 0.18
C ASN A 437 -12.57 -19.48 -0.02
N ASP A 438 -12.33 -18.24 0.41
CA ASP A 438 -13.24 -17.12 0.18
C ASP A 438 -13.21 -16.58 -1.25
N SER A 439 -13.39 -17.44 -2.25
CA SER A 439 -13.45 -17.07 -3.67
C SER A 439 -14.71 -17.58 -4.36
N CYS A 440 -15.19 -16.76 -5.31
CA CYS A 440 -16.42 -17.05 -6.06
C CYS A 440 -16.37 -16.68 -7.55
N HIS A 441 -15.51 -15.74 -7.97
CA HIS A 441 -15.34 -15.39 -9.38
C HIS A 441 -14.09 -14.55 -9.62
N THR A 442 -12.99 -15.17 -10.04
CA THR A 442 -11.79 -14.45 -10.48
C THR A 442 -11.73 -14.37 -12.00
N ASN A 443 -11.68 -13.17 -12.57
CA ASN A 443 -11.59 -12.96 -14.02
C ASN A 443 -10.13 -12.98 -14.49
N VAL A 444 -9.65 -14.15 -14.93
CA VAL A 444 -8.26 -14.35 -15.36
C VAL A 444 -7.90 -13.43 -16.54
N PRO A 445 -8.71 -13.29 -17.62
CA PRO A 445 -8.39 -12.41 -18.74
C PRO A 445 -8.18 -10.95 -18.33
N HIS A 446 -8.96 -10.43 -17.38
CA HIS A 446 -8.77 -9.08 -16.87
C HIS A 446 -7.39 -8.91 -16.24
N CYS A 447 -7.01 -9.82 -15.34
CA CYS A 447 -5.72 -9.79 -14.66
C CYS A 447 -4.56 -9.91 -15.67
N LEU A 448 -4.65 -10.89 -16.57
CA LEU A 448 -3.59 -11.19 -17.53
C LEU A 448 -3.44 -10.12 -18.62
N HIS A 449 -4.48 -9.33 -18.90
CA HIS A 449 -4.37 -8.15 -19.75
C HIS A 449 -3.38 -7.13 -19.17
N LEU A 450 -3.46 -6.86 -17.86
CA LEU A 450 -2.54 -5.94 -17.17
C LEU A 450 -1.09 -6.43 -17.24
N ALA A 451 -0.87 -7.74 -17.12
CA ALA A 451 0.45 -8.34 -17.20
C ALA A 451 1.00 -8.40 -18.63
N ALA A 452 0.18 -8.77 -19.62
CA ALA A 452 0.59 -8.92 -21.02
C ALA A 452 1.11 -7.61 -21.64
N ASP A 453 0.69 -6.45 -21.12
CA ASP A 453 1.15 -5.14 -21.58
C ASP A 453 2.56 -4.80 -21.12
N VAL A 454 3.02 -5.40 -20.02
CA VAL A 454 4.35 -5.16 -19.46
C VAL A 454 5.28 -6.36 -19.60
N PHE A 455 4.77 -7.53 -19.95
CA PHE A 455 5.54 -8.73 -20.27
C PHE A 455 5.30 -9.15 -21.73
N PRO A 456 5.78 -8.38 -22.72
CA PRO A 456 5.49 -8.64 -24.14
C PRO A 456 6.01 -10.00 -24.64
N ASP A 457 7.07 -10.53 -24.01
CA ASP A 457 7.64 -11.84 -24.37
C ASP A 457 6.81 -13.03 -23.84
N ARG A 458 5.85 -12.78 -22.94
CA ARG A 458 4.94 -13.80 -22.39
C ARG A 458 3.74 -13.99 -23.31
N ALA A 459 3.95 -14.71 -24.41
CA ALA A 459 2.90 -15.05 -25.38
C ALA A 459 1.71 -15.79 -24.74
N ASP A 460 1.92 -16.48 -23.63
CA ASP A 460 0.89 -17.11 -22.82
C ASP A 460 0.05 -16.12 -22.03
N TYR A 461 0.63 -15.06 -21.46
CA TYR A 461 -0.16 -14.00 -20.84
C TYR A 461 -1.11 -13.34 -21.85
N ARG A 462 -0.61 -13.05 -23.06
CA ARG A 462 -1.46 -12.53 -24.16
C ARG A 462 -2.56 -13.52 -24.54
N TRP A 463 -2.29 -14.82 -24.50
CA TRP A 463 -3.28 -15.87 -24.77
C TRP A 463 -4.42 -15.85 -23.75
N PHE A 464 -4.12 -15.80 -22.45
CA PHE A 464 -5.18 -15.68 -21.44
C PHE A 464 -5.93 -14.35 -21.52
N ALA A 465 -5.21 -13.24 -21.70
CA ALA A 465 -5.79 -11.90 -21.82
C ALA A 465 -6.82 -11.79 -22.96
N THR A 466 -6.62 -12.55 -24.04
CA THR A 466 -7.45 -12.51 -25.25
C THR A 466 -8.35 -13.75 -25.40
N ARG A 467 -8.46 -14.58 -24.37
CA ARG A 467 -9.22 -15.84 -24.40
C ARG A 467 -8.82 -16.75 -25.57
N GLY A 468 -7.52 -16.75 -25.89
CA GLY A 468 -6.90 -17.56 -26.91
C GLY A 468 -6.93 -17.01 -28.33
N ALA A 469 -7.44 -15.78 -28.55
CA ALA A 469 -7.45 -15.16 -29.87
C ALA A 469 -6.03 -14.76 -30.36
N GLU A 470 -5.14 -14.39 -29.44
CA GLU A 470 -3.76 -13.99 -29.73
C GLU A 470 -2.76 -14.74 -28.84
N GLY A 471 -1.47 -14.71 -29.17
CA GLY A 471 -0.44 -15.36 -28.37
C GLY A 471 -0.43 -16.90 -28.52
N LYS A 472 0.08 -17.61 -27.51
CA LYS A 472 0.15 -19.08 -27.48
C LYS A 472 -0.06 -19.59 -26.06
N PRO A 473 -0.83 -20.66 -25.84
CA PRO A 473 -1.01 -21.19 -24.49
C PRO A 473 0.31 -21.76 -23.93
N PRO A 474 0.43 -21.95 -22.61
CA PRO A 474 1.59 -22.59 -22.01
C PRO A 474 1.87 -23.97 -22.64
N ALA A 475 3.16 -24.30 -22.82
CA ALA A 475 3.57 -25.57 -23.42
C ALA A 475 3.21 -26.78 -22.55
N ARG A 476 3.20 -26.61 -21.22
CA ARG A 476 2.67 -27.60 -20.27
C ARG A 476 1.17 -27.41 -20.10
N THR A 477 0.45 -28.51 -19.92
CA THR A 477 -0.97 -28.45 -19.56
C THR A 477 -1.13 -28.44 -18.05
N SER A 478 -0.50 -29.37 -17.35
CA SER A 478 -0.66 -29.57 -15.89
C SER A 478 0.46 -28.92 -15.08
N ALA A 479 0.20 -28.57 -13.82
CA ALA A 479 1.15 -27.87 -12.95
C ALA A 479 0.98 -28.28 -11.48
N LEU A 480 2.06 -28.19 -10.71
CA LEU A 480 2.07 -28.31 -9.26
C LEU A 480 2.60 -27.01 -8.67
N PHE A 481 1.92 -26.50 -7.66
CA PHE A 481 2.39 -25.46 -6.74
C PHE A 481 2.67 -26.14 -5.39
N PRO A 482 3.93 -26.54 -5.14
CA PRO A 482 4.25 -27.46 -4.06
C PRO A 482 4.15 -26.84 -2.66
N ASP A 483 4.37 -25.54 -2.51
CA ASP A 483 4.28 -24.85 -1.22
C ASP A 483 2.82 -24.54 -0.89
N ALA A 484 2.01 -24.23 -1.90
CA ALA A 484 0.56 -24.10 -1.77
C ALA A 484 -0.18 -25.45 -1.70
N GLY A 485 0.48 -26.55 -2.05
CA GLY A 485 -0.14 -27.88 -2.17
C GLY A 485 -1.26 -27.99 -3.22
N HIS A 486 -1.26 -27.11 -4.23
CA HIS A 486 -2.26 -27.14 -5.31
C HIS A 486 -1.73 -27.95 -6.52
N ALA A 487 -2.37 -29.07 -6.81
CA ALA A 487 -2.07 -29.90 -7.98
C ALA A 487 -3.14 -29.73 -9.07
N ILE A 488 -2.75 -29.11 -10.17
CA ILE A 488 -3.62 -28.79 -11.31
C ILE A 488 -3.37 -29.79 -12.44
N MET A 489 -4.40 -30.55 -12.77
CA MET A 489 -4.42 -31.53 -13.85
C MET A 489 -5.27 -31.02 -15.00
N ARG A 490 -4.77 -31.11 -16.24
CA ARG A 490 -5.61 -30.83 -17.41
C ARG A 490 -5.16 -31.55 -18.68
N SER A 491 -6.16 -31.83 -19.51
CA SER A 491 -6.03 -32.46 -20.82
C SER A 491 -5.42 -31.53 -21.89
N HIS A 492 -5.95 -30.31 -22.03
CA HIS A 492 -5.47 -29.27 -22.95
C HIS A 492 -5.97 -27.87 -22.51
N TRP A 493 -5.77 -26.85 -23.34
CA TRP A 493 -6.15 -25.45 -23.06
C TRP A 493 -7.44 -24.98 -23.75
N GLY A 494 -8.00 -25.80 -24.66
CA GLY A 494 -9.29 -25.52 -25.30
C GLY A 494 -10.48 -25.42 -24.32
N PRO A 495 -11.61 -24.82 -24.74
CA PRO A 495 -12.76 -24.54 -23.89
C PRO A 495 -13.48 -25.79 -23.37
N ASP A 496 -13.30 -26.93 -24.02
CA ASP A 496 -13.83 -28.25 -23.65
C ASP A 496 -12.84 -29.09 -22.83
N ALA A 497 -11.75 -28.49 -22.33
CA ALA A 497 -10.76 -29.22 -21.57
C ALA A 497 -11.33 -29.81 -20.27
N ASN A 498 -10.94 -31.05 -20.01
CA ASN A 498 -11.05 -31.66 -18.69
C ASN A 498 -9.95 -31.12 -17.77
N TYR A 499 -10.36 -30.63 -16.61
CA TYR A 499 -9.56 -29.96 -15.59
C TYR A 499 -9.89 -30.51 -14.20
N ALA A 500 -8.88 -30.65 -13.35
CA ALA A 500 -9.06 -30.88 -11.92
C ALA A 500 -8.01 -30.10 -11.12
N LEU A 501 -8.40 -29.63 -9.93
CA LEU A 501 -7.50 -29.10 -8.91
C LEU A 501 -7.73 -29.91 -7.62
N LEU A 502 -6.67 -30.57 -7.15
CA LEU A 502 -6.60 -31.13 -5.80
C LEU A 502 -5.90 -30.11 -4.91
N ASP A 503 -6.58 -29.67 -3.86
CA ASP A 503 -5.95 -28.96 -2.75
C ASP A 503 -5.50 -29.99 -1.71
N ALA A 504 -4.22 -29.94 -1.38
CA ALA A 504 -3.62 -30.68 -0.28
C ALA A 504 -2.53 -29.83 0.40
N GLY A 505 -2.76 -28.52 0.42
CA GLY A 505 -1.88 -27.52 0.99
C GLY A 505 -2.07 -27.33 2.49
N PRO A 506 -1.19 -26.50 3.08
CA PRO A 506 -1.38 -26.04 4.46
C PRO A 506 -2.67 -25.21 4.58
N PHE A 507 -3.15 -25.04 5.81
CA PHE A 507 -4.22 -24.12 6.12
C PHE A 507 -3.74 -22.68 5.88
N GLY A 508 -4.46 -21.96 5.03
CA GLY A 508 -4.18 -20.55 4.73
C GLY A 508 -4.46 -19.62 5.90
N THR A 509 -4.23 -18.32 5.70
CA THR A 509 -4.47 -17.31 6.74
C THR A 509 -5.97 -16.92 6.80
N SER A 510 -6.30 -15.63 6.93
CA SER A 510 -7.64 -15.06 7.15
C SER A 510 -8.80 -15.84 6.51
N HIS A 511 -8.68 -16.13 5.21
CA HIS A 511 -9.72 -16.63 4.33
C HIS A 511 -9.69 -18.16 4.09
N GLY A 512 -8.82 -18.89 4.79
CA GLY A 512 -8.68 -20.34 4.69
C GLY A 512 -9.89 -21.12 5.20
N HIS A 513 -10.25 -22.19 4.48
CA HIS A 513 -11.32 -23.15 4.79
C HIS A 513 -10.76 -24.48 5.32
N GLU A 514 -11.62 -25.34 5.87
CA GLU A 514 -11.28 -26.70 6.32
C GLU A 514 -11.39 -27.70 5.15
N ASP A 515 -10.64 -27.44 4.08
CA ASP A 515 -10.77 -28.03 2.74
C ASP A 515 -9.55 -28.80 2.22
N CYS A 516 -8.58 -29.16 3.06
CA CYS A 516 -7.47 -30.01 2.60
C CYS A 516 -8.03 -31.35 2.10
N LEU A 517 -7.54 -31.80 0.94
CA LEU A 517 -8.04 -32.93 0.14
C LEU A 517 -9.30 -32.61 -0.68
N SER A 518 -9.72 -31.34 -0.75
CA SER A 518 -10.82 -30.94 -1.63
C SER A 518 -10.45 -31.09 -3.10
N LEU A 519 -11.44 -31.48 -3.91
CA LEU A 519 -11.30 -31.66 -5.35
C LEU A 519 -12.30 -30.78 -6.09
N ASN A 520 -11.79 -29.89 -6.93
CA ASN A 520 -12.57 -29.13 -7.91
C ASN A 520 -12.36 -29.74 -9.30
N LEU A 521 -13.43 -29.90 -10.08
CA LEU A 521 -13.40 -30.56 -11.38
C LEU A 521 -14.26 -29.82 -12.39
N SER A 522 -13.70 -29.58 -13.57
CA SER A 522 -14.45 -29.13 -14.75
C SER A 522 -14.31 -30.15 -15.88
N ALA A 523 -15.44 -30.51 -16.49
CA ALA A 523 -15.50 -31.45 -17.60
C ALA A 523 -16.20 -30.78 -18.79
N TYR A 524 -15.58 -30.85 -19.98
CA TYR A 524 -16.14 -30.31 -21.22
C TYR A 524 -16.67 -28.87 -21.11
N GLY A 525 -15.89 -28.00 -20.47
CA GLY A 525 -16.23 -26.58 -20.29
C GLY A 525 -17.29 -26.28 -19.23
N ARG A 526 -17.66 -27.26 -18.40
CA ARG A 526 -18.61 -27.10 -17.30
C ARG A 526 -18.00 -27.53 -15.99
N ARG A 527 -18.17 -26.73 -14.95
CA ARG A 527 -17.86 -27.13 -13.57
C ARG A 527 -18.76 -28.29 -13.19
N ALA A 528 -18.17 -29.39 -12.73
CA ALA A 528 -18.87 -30.59 -12.31
C ALA A 528 -18.82 -30.74 -10.78
N LEU A 529 -17.64 -30.57 -10.19
CA LEU A 529 -17.42 -30.59 -8.75
C LEU A 529 -16.86 -29.24 -8.33
N ILE A 530 -17.49 -28.60 -7.35
CA ILE A 530 -17.12 -27.26 -6.88
C ILE A 530 -16.97 -27.24 -5.37
N ASP A 531 -16.21 -26.26 -4.90
CA ASP A 531 -16.32 -25.76 -3.54
C ASP A 531 -17.56 -24.84 -3.39
N CYS A 532 -18.21 -24.87 -2.23
CA CYS A 532 -19.32 -23.98 -1.88
C CYS A 532 -18.94 -22.48 -1.80
N GLY A 533 -17.64 -22.16 -1.73
CA GLY A 533 -17.12 -20.80 -1.60
C GLY A 533 -17.49 -20.15 -0.26
N PRO A 534 -17.49 -18.80 -0.17
CA PRO A 534 -17.64 -18.11 1.10
C PRO A 534 -19.09 -18.07 1.63
N TYR A 535 -20.09 -18.13 0.76
CA TYR A 535 -21.49 -17.73 1.00
C TYR A 535 -21.64 -16.25 1.43
N ASN A 536 -21.24 -15.89 2.65
CA ASN A 536 -21.19 -14.52 3.17
C ASN A 536 -19.95 -14.36 4.08
N TYR A 537 -19.87 -13.28 4.86
CA TYR A 537 -18.75 -13.03 5.79
C TYR A 537 -19.19 -12.88 7.25
N GLU A 538 -20.37 -13.41 7.58
CA GLU A 538 -20.89 -13.40 8.95
C GLU A 538 -20.49 -14.70 9.65
N ASP A 539 -19.45 -14.66 10.49
CA ASP A 539 -18.84 -15.85 11.10
C ASP A 539 -19.82 -16.79 11.83
N ASN A 540 -20.90 -16.23 12.39
CA ASN A 540 -21.91 -17.00 13.12
C ASN A 540 -23.10 -17.44 12.26
N HIS A 541 -23.10 -17.11 10.96
CA HIS A 541 -24.18 -17.49 10.06
C HIS A 541 -24.09 -19.00 9.74
N PRO A 542 -25.17 -19.79 9.87
CA PRO A 542 -25.12 -21.24 9.71
C PRO A 542 -24.58 -21.69 8.33
N TYR A 543 -24.96 -21.01 7.24
CA TYR A 543 -24.41 -21.31 5.91
C TYR A 543 -22.94 -20.92 5.72
N ARG A 544 -22.43 -19.92 6.46
CA ARG A 544 -20.99 -19.58 6.46
C ARG A 544 -20.17 -20.66 7.16
N LEU A 545 -20.67 -21.13 8.30
CA LEU A 545 -20.05 -22.25 9.00
C LEU A 545 -20.03 -23.49 8.11
N TYR A 546 -21.15 -23.83 7.47
CA TYR A 546 -21.20 -24.97 6.55
C TYR A 546 -20.23 -24.82 5.37
N SER A 547 -20.16 -23.64 4.75
CA SER A 547 -19.35 -23.42 3.54
C SER A 547 -17.84 -23.34 3.82
N THR A 548 -17.43 -22.94 5.02
CA THR A 548 -16.02 -22.90 5.44
C THR A 548 -15.52 -24.24 5.97
N HIS A 549 -16.42 -25.16 6.32
CA HIS A 549 -16.13 -26.46 6.91
C HIS A 549 -16.02 -27.57 5.85
N SER A 550 -15.39 -28.70 6.21
CA SER A 550 -15.17 -29.87 5.34
C SER A 550 -16.46 -30.46 4.77
N HIS A 551 -17.57 -30.39 5.50
CA HIS A 551 -18.88 -30.82 5.00
C HIS A 551 -19.34 -30.06 3.75
N GLY A 552 -18.88 -28.82 3.54
CA GLY A 552 -19.15 -28.02 2.35
C GLY A 552 -18.23 -28.31 1.17
N LYS A 553 -17.40 -29.36 1.24
CA LYS A 553 -16.33 -29.64 0.27
C LYS A 553 -16.48 -31.00 -0.40
N THR A 554 -15.80 -31.16 -1.53
CA THR A 554 -15.66 -32.45 -2.21
C THR A 554 -14.43 -33.18 -1.66
N MET A 555 -14.56 -33.87 -0.52
CA MET A 555 -13.45 -34.46 0.25
C MET A 555 -13.87 -35.68 1.07
N PRO A 556 -12.95 -36.50 1.61
CA PRO A 556 -13.31 -37.56 2.53
C PRO A 556 -13.55 -37.01 3.94
N LEU A 557 -14.55 -37.56 4.64
CA LEU A 557 -14.78 -37.34 6.07
C LEU A 557 -14.57 -38.63 6.86
N ILE A 558 -14.06 -38.48 8.09
CA ILE A 558 -13.92 -39.55 9.06
C ILE A 558 -14.83 -39.25 10.25
N ASP A 559 -15.66 -40.22 10.63
CA ASP A 559 -16.64 -40.11 11.72
C ASP A 559 -17.63 -38.93 11.62
N ASP A 560 -17.92 -38.47 10.38
CA ASP A 560 -18.78 -37.31 10.12
C ASP A 560 -18.25 -36.02 10.79
N LEU A 561 -16.92 -35.91 10.93
CA LEU A 561 -16.24 -34.77 11.52
C LEU A 561 -15.59 -33.90 10.44
N ASP A 562 -15.67 -32.58 10.63
CA ASP A 562 -14.85 -31.63 9.88
C ASP A 562 -13.37 -31.72 10.27
N GLN A 563 -12.48 -31.34 9.37
CA GLN A 563 -11.13 -30.93 9.77
C GLN A 563 -11.23 -29.73 10.72
N ASN A 564 -10.24 -29.58 11.59
CA ASN A 564 -10.22 -28.50 12.57
C ASN A 564 -8.83 -27.87 12.67
N ARG A 565 -8.29 -27.49 11.50
CA ARG A 565 -6.98 -26.84 11.33
C ARG A 565 -7.00 -25.43 11.91
N LYS A 566 -8.11 -24.69 11.77
CA LYS A 566 -8.26 -23.33 12.32
C LYS A 566 -8.10 -23.29 13.84
N SER A 567 -8.47 -24.35 14.57
CA SER A 567 -8.31 -24.37 16.03
C SER A 567 -6.87 -24.41 16.52
N ALA A 568 -5.90 -24.76 15.66
CA ALA A 568 -4.47 -24.64 15.95
C ALA A 568 -4.01 -23.17 15.99
N LEU A 569 -4.80 -22.26 15.42
CA LEU A 569 -4.52 -20.83 15.33
C LEU A 569 -5.15 -20.00 16.46
N VAL A 570 -5.96 -20.61 17.33
CA VAL A 570 -6.71 -19.93 18.40
C VAL A 570 -5.75 -19.30 19.42
N GLY A 571 -5.84 -17.96 19.56
CA GLY A 571 -4.98 -17.15 20.43
C GLY A 571 -4.01 -16.23 19.68
N ARG A 572 -3.97 -16.29 18.33
CA ARG A 572 -3.29 -15.34 17.45
C ARG A 572 -4.29 -14.68 16.51
N ASN A 573 -4.01 -13.45 16.06
CA ASN A 573 -4.76 -12.88 14.95
C ASN A 573 -4.37 -13.64 13.68
N ASN A 574 -5.34 -14.03 12.86
CA ASN A 574 -5.10 -14.82 11.63
C ASN A 574 -4.23 -14.05 10.61
N THR A 575 -4.12 -12.72 10.76
CA THR A 575 -3.23 -11.84 9.98
C THR A 575 -1.76 -11.90 10.40
N ASP A 576 -1.42 -12.54 11.52
CA ASP A 576 -0.06 -12.59 12.06
C ASP A 576 0.75 -13.79 11.54
N ILE A 577 0.12 -14.70 10.77
CA ILE A 577 0.76 -15.90 10.22
C ILE A 577 1.62 -15.49 9.02
N ARG A 578 2.93 -15.77 9.10
CA ARG A 578 3.91 -15.39 8.08
C ARG A 578 4.19 -16.56 7.15
N VAL A 579 4.48 -16.31 5.87
CA VAL A 579 4.98 -17.34 4.92
C VAL A 579 6.16 -18.14 5.50
N GLY A 580 7.07 -17.49 6.24
CA GLY A 580 8.20 -18.19 6.89
C GLY A 580 7.76 -19.26 7.91
N GLU A 581 6.58 -19.14 8.49
CA GLU A 581 5.98 -20.14 9.40
C GLU A 581 5.27 -21.28 8.63
N LEU A 582 4.88 -21.06 7.37
CA LEU A 582 4.28 -22.06 6.49
C LEU A 582 5.33 -22.86 5.70
N VAL A 583 6.50 -22.27 5.41
CA VAL A 583 7.56 -22.86 4.56
C VAL A 583 8.66 -23.57 5.36
N ALA A 584 8.92 -23.19 6.62
CA ALA A 584 10.04 -23.74 7.37
C ALA A 584 9.75 -25.17 7.89
N PRO A 585 10.72 -26.09 7.87
CA PRO A 585 10.62 -27.37 8.61
C PRO A 585 10.99 -27.16 10.09
N ALA A 586 10.57 -26.06 10.70
CA ALA A 586 10.88 -25.80 12.10
C ALA A 586 10.08 -26.78 12.99
N PRO A 587 10.60 -27.21 14.15
CA PRO A 587 9.90 -28.15 15.05
C PRO A 587 8.59 -27.61 15.67
N HIS A 588 8.13 -26.43 15.23
CA HIS A 588 6.94 -25.71 15.68
C HIS A 588 6.17 -25.05 14.51
N THR A 589 6.29 -25.54 13.27
CA THR A 589 5.40 -25.10 12.18
C THR A 589 4.07 -25.85 12.25
N TRP A 590 2.96 -25.10 12.24
CA TRP A 590 1.66 -25.55 12.73
C TRP A 590 0.79 -26.27 11.69
N ASP A 591 1.28 -26.43 10.47
CA ASP A 591 0.67 -27.28 9.45
C ASP A 591 1.79 -27.94 8.63
N HIS A 592 2.03 -29.22 8.91
CA HIS A 592 2.92 -30.04 8.11
C HIS A 592 2.10 -30.78 7.07
N ALA A 593 1.49 -30.03 6.13
CA ALA A 593 0.92 -30.62 4.95
C ALA A 593 1.97 -31.56 4.34
N THR A 594 1.65 -32.84 4.29
CA THR A 594 2.56 -33.82 3.70
C THR A 594 2.75 -33.43 2.23
N PRO A 595 3.99 -33.28 1.74
CA PRO A 595 4.22 -32.79 0.39
C PRO A 595 3.42 -33.58 -0.64
N VAL A 596 2.73 -32.86 -1.53
CA VAL A 596 1.89 -33.48 -2.55
C VAL A 596 2.74 -34.38 -3.44
N VAL A 597 2.37 -35.65 -3.54
CA VAL A 597 3.01 -36.57 -4.48
C VAL A 597 2.50 -36.24 -5.86
N TRP A 598 3.38 -35.80 -6.77
CA TRP A 598 2.99 -35.37 -8.11
C TRP A 598 3.73 -36.11 -9.22
N ARG A 599 2.99 -36.54 -10.25
CA ARG A 599 3.56 -37.10 -11.50
C ARG A 599 2.72 -36.65 -12.68
N THR A 600 3.36 -36.15 -13.73
CA THR A 600 2.68 -35.72 -14.97
C THR A 600 3.38 -36.27 -16.21
N SER A 601 2.59 -36.58 -17.23
CA SER A 601 3.05 -37.02 -18.55
C SER A 601 2.04 -36.58 -19.63
N PRO A 602 2.35 -36.77 -20.92
CA PRO A 602 1.37 -36.57 -21.99
C PRO A 602 0.14 -37.49 -21.88
N ARG A 603 0.26 -38.65 -21.21
CA ARG A 603 -0.83 -39.64 -21.13
C ARG A 603 -1.66 -39.52 -19.85
N TYR A 604 -1.05 -39.09 -18.76
CA TYR A 604 -1.75 -39.02 -17.47
C TYR A 604 -1.13 -38.00 -16.52
N ASP A 605 -1.94 -37.56 -15.55
CA ASP A 605 -1.50 -36.88 -14.34
C ASP A 605 -1.89 -37.70 -13.11
N TYR A 606 -1.09 -37.59 -12.06
CA TYR A 606 -1.32 -38.21 -10.77
C TYR A 606 -0.91 -37.24 -9.66
N ALA A 607 -1.81 -37.04 -8.70
CA ALA A 607 -1.55 -36.32 -7.46
C ALA A 607 -1.99 -37.17 -6.27
N ALA A 608 -1.29 -37.07 -5.15
CA ALA A 608 -1.82 -37.53 -3.87
C ALA A 608 -1.47 -36.57 -2.75
N GLY A 609 -2.47 -36.26 -1.93
CA GLY A 609 -2.36 -35.46 -0.72
C GLY A 609 -2.86 -36.25 0.48
N SER A 610 -2.49 -35.82 1.69
CA SER A 610 -2.96 -36.46 2.91
C SER A 610 -3.24 -35.50 4.05
N TYR A 611 -4.11 -35.92 4.97
CA TYR A 611 -4.45 -35.19 6.20
C TYR A 611 -4.64 -36.18 7.36
N GLY A 612 -4.20 -35.80 8.56
CA GLY A 612 -4.30 -36.59 9.79
C GLY A 612 -3.05 -37.41 10.12
N ALA A 613 -1.94 -37.20 9.40
CA ALA A 613 -0.65 -37.80 9.72
C ALA A 613 0.06 -37.04 10.85
N HIS A 614 -0.04 -35.71 10.85
CA HIS A 614 0.59 -34.85 11.84
C HIS A 614 -0.21 -34.82 13.16
N PRO A 615 0.43 -34.67 14.34
CA PRO A 615 -0.25 -34.51 15.63
C PRO A 615 -1.25 -33.36 15.70
N ASP A 616 -1.01 -32.27 14.97
CA ASP A 616 -1.86 -31.07 14.98
C ASP A 616 -3.02 -31.14 13.96
N GLU A 617 -2.99 -32.10 13.04
CA GLU A 617 -4.08 -32.37 12.11
C GLU A 617 -5.17 -33.17 12.83
N VAL A 618 -6.18 -32.44 13.30
CA VAL A 618 -7.27 -32.96 14.13
C VAL A 618 -8.63 -32.80 13.45
N TRP A 619 -9.59 -33.58 13.92
CA TRP A 619 -10.95 -33.65 13.42
C TRP A 619 -11.96 -33.26 14.51
N GLY A 620 -12.95 -32.44 14.13
CA GLY A 620 -14.03 -31.97 14.99
C GLY A 620 -13.60 -31.04 16.13
N PRO A 621 -14.56 -30.40 16.82
CA PRO A 621 -14.28 -29.47 17.91
C PRO A 621 -13.60 -30.13 19.13
N GLN A 622 -13.72 -31.45 19.28
CA GLN A 622 -13.05 -32.23 20.32
C GLN A 622 -11.57 -32.54 19.99
N LYS A 623 -11.08 -32.10 18.82
CA LYS A 623 -9.70 -32.29 18.35
C LYS A 623 -9.27 -33.76 18.34
N LEU A 624 -10.11 -34.61 17.74
CA LEU A 624 -9.88 -36.05 17.66
C LEU A 624 -8.86 -36.39 16.56
N ARG A 625 -8.25 -37.57 16.65
CA ARG A 625 -7.33 -38.12 15.64
C ARG A 625 -7.74 -39.53 15.23
N PRO A 626 -8.90 -39.71 14.58
CA PRO A 626 -9.43 -41.02 14.26
C PRO A 626 -8.58 -41.76 13.20
N ALA A 627 -8.12 -41.03 12.19
CA ALA A 627 -7.39 -41.63 11.08
C ALA A 627 -6.47 -40.64 10.36
N HIS A 628 -5.57 -41.22 9.56
CA HIS A 628 -4.83 -40.58 8.50
C HIS A 628 -5.49 -40.93 7.16
N ALA A 629 -5.94 -39.93 6.41
CA ALA A 629 -6.54 -40.07 5.10
C ALA A 629 -5.57 -39.60 4.01
N THR A 630 -5.48 -40.35 2.92
CA THR A 630 -4.72 -39.99 1.71
C THR A 630 -5.66 -40.04 0.51
N ARG A 631 -5.80 -38.92 -0.20
CA ARG A 631 -6.57 -38.85 -1.44
C ARG A 631 -5.63 -38.95 -2.62
N HIS A 632 -5.90 -39.93 -3.50
CA HIS A 632 -5.21 -40.12 -4.76
C HIS A 632 -6.13 -39.68 -5.90
N VAL A 633 -5.63 -38.82 -6.78
CA VAL A 633 -6.34 -38.37 -7.98
C VAL A 633 -5.48 -38.72 -9.20
N PHE A 634 -6.07 -39.43 -10.15
CA PHE A 634 -5.43 -39.80 -11.41
C PHE A 634 -6.29 -39.30 -12.57
N LEU A 635 -5.72 -38.50 -13.46
CA LEU A 635 -6.34 -38.12 -14.73
C LEU A 635 -5.65 -38.90 -15.85
N LEU A 636 -6.32 -39.92 -16.40
CA LEU A 636 -5.95 -40.51 -17.69
C LEU A 636 -6.48 -39.61 -18.80
N LYS A 637 -5.57 -38.90 -19.47
CA LYS A 637 -5.95 -37.88 -20.44
C LYS A 637 -6.60 -38.51 -21.67
N PRO A 638 -7.67 -37.90 -22.23
CA PRO A 638 -8.29 -36.67 -21.73
C PRO A 638 -9.41 -36.89 -20.70
N ASP A 639 -10.01 -38.08 -20.58
CA ASP A 639 -11.41 -38.18 -20.12
C ASP A 639 -11.68 -38.94 -18.83
N VAL A 640 -10.70 -39.66 -18.28
CA VAL A 640 -10.96 -40.56 -17.15
C VAL A 640 -10.26 -40.09 -15.90
N TRP A 641 -11.05 -39.72 -14.88
CA TRP A 641 -10.56 -39.53 -13.52
C TRP A 641 -10.75 -40.79 -12.69
N VAL A 642 -9.75 -41.14 -11.89
CA VAL A 642 -9.86 -42.12 -10.81
C VAL A 642 -9.52 -41.40 -9.52
N VAL A 643 -10.49 -41.33 -8.61
CA VAL A 643 -10.31 -40.80 -7.26
C VAL A 643 -10.36 -41.99 -6.30
N ASN A 644 -9.30 -42.13 -5.49
CA ASN A 644 -9.19 -43.18 -4.50
C ASN A 644 -8.78 -42.58 -3.16
N ASP A 645 -9.65 -42.73 -2.16
CA ASP A 645 -9.36 -42.33 -0.79
C ASP A 645 -8.89 -43.56 0.01
N ALA A 646 -7.68 -43.47 0.56
CA ALA A 646 -7.09 -44.49 1.42
C ALA A 646 -7.07 -43.97 2.85
N VAL A 647 -7.71 -44.71 3.78
CA VAL A 647 -7.82 -44.32 5.19
C VAL A 647 -7.11 -45.35 6.05
N ARG A 648 -6.24 -44.88 6.93
CA ARG A 648 -5.57 -45.68 7.95
C ARG A 648 -5.93 -45.14 9.34
N THR A 649 -6.65 -45.92 10.12
CA THR A 649 -7.03 -45.56 11.49
C THR A 649 -5.82 -45.52 12.40
N HIS A 650 -5.83 -44.64 13.40
CA HIS A 650 -4.78 -44.54 14.42
C HIS A 650 -4.98 -45.51 15.58
N ASP A 651 -6.19 -46.08 15.68
CA ASP A 651 -6.53 -47.11 16.67
C ASP A 651 -7.25 -48.31 16.01
N ALA A 652 -7.70 -49.25 16.85
CA ALA A 652 -8.37 -50.47 16.45
C ALA A 652 -9.91 -50.37 16.47
N GLN A 653 -10.47 -49.19 16.75
CA GLN A 653 -11.91 -48.99 16.78
C GLN A 653 -12.47 -48.90 15.35
N PRO A 654 -13.76 -49.27 15.16
CA PRO A 654 -14.43 -49.00 13.90
C PRO A 654 -14.66 -47.49 13.75
N HIS A 655 -14.36 -46.96 12.57
CA HIS A 655 -14.60 -45.58 12.18
C HIS A 655 -15.51 -45.51 10.94
N ALA A 656 -16.31 -44.46 10.84
CA ALA A 656 -17.15 -44.22 9.67
C ALA A 656 -16.37 -43.44 8.61
N TYR A 657 -16.57 -43.81 7.34
CA TYR A 657 -16.00 -43.12 6.20
C TYR A 657 -17.11 -42.61 5.29
N SER A 658 -17.02 -41.34 4.89
CA SER A 658 -17.92 -40.70 3.91
C SER A 658 -17.09 -40.03 2.82
N GLY A 659 -17.36 -40.36 1.54
CA GLY A 659 -16.79 -39.64 0.40
C GLY A 659 -17.75 -38.58 -0.10
N LEU A 660 -17.49 -37.30 0.19
CA LEU A 660 -18.35 -36.21 -0.22
C LEU A 660 -18.03 -35.73 -1.63
N PHE A 661 -19.07 -35.46 -2.42
CA PHE A 661 -19.01 -34.88 -3.76
C PHE A 661 -20.07 -33.79 -3.90
N GLN A 662 -19.61 -32.55 -4.01
CA GLN A 662 -20.46 -31.36 -4.16
C GLN A 662 -20.62 -31.06 -5.65
N PHE A 663 -21.74 -31.47 -6.22
CA PHE A 663 -22.03 -31.26 -7.63
C PHE A 663 -22.46 -29.81 -7.90
N ALA A 664 -21.93 -29.22 -8.96
CA ALA A 664 -22.38 -27.92 -9.41
C ALA A 664 -23.89 -27.96 -9.77
N PRO A 665 -24.68 -26.92 -9.44
CA PRO A 665 -26.10 -26.88 -9.76
C PRO A 665 -26.33 -26.97 -11.26
N HIS A 666 -27.26 -27.84 -11.68
CA HIS A 666 -27.40 -28.31 -13.05
C HIS A 666 -27.90 -27.27 -14.08
N ASP A 667 -28.26 -26.05 -13.66
CA ASP A 667 -28.95 -25.05 -14.51
C ASP A 667 -28.42 -23.60 -14.41
N ALA A 668 -27.29 -23.35 -13.73
CA ALA A 668 -26.71 -22.01 -13.77
C ALA A 668 -25.90 -21.83 -15.06
N GLN A 669 -26.56 -21.44 -16.15
CA GLN A 669 -25.88 -20.69 -17.20
C GLN A 669 -25.24 -19.46 -16.54
N VAL A 670 -23.92 -19.48 -16.38
CA VAL A 670 -23.12 -18.30 -16.04
C VAL A 670 -22.82 -17.54 -17.32
#